data_AF-Q0UGH2-F1
#
_entry.id   AF-Q0UGH2-F1
#
_cell.length_a   1.000
_cell.length_b   1.000
_cell.length_c   1.000
_cell.angle_alpha   90.00
_cell.angle_beta   90.00
_cell.angle_gamma   90.00
#
_symmetry.space_group_name_H-M   'P 1'
#
loop_
_entity.id
_entity.type
_entity.pdbx_description
1 polymer ?
#
loop_
_entity_poly.entity_id
_entity_poly.type
_entity_poly.pdbx_seq_one_letter_code
_entity_poly.pdbx_strand_id
1 'polypeptide(L)'
;MVEEAPPPGSSVAAQKASPPKRSRADSDSSASVDSTRSVRTLAPDDLEYVFENGRTYGNDTYYMPGIDMPNNDFRAQDYLAIHIQVFVRALQGKTDNPHVCCRRQEGSLDLGTGPGHWAVDMSRQYNAEVVGIDMTEWDLDAHRRMIWELDDLDVWAREPDIEDLTAQLGQFDFFTEPFNRNPIDPSSRTEPAADLGTLQDTAHTSVESLLNLVTRPEPGWHFSDAYEFIHLRNMKGAFTHWEEVYAEIYKSLSPGGWVEIADWDLGQVPPLSSPTTGTPSVLPLPTLRKIYAAGIEASFKSGRPLGTFYMHPSYLEEAGFTDIQTTHVNVPVGQWHQDEAQKSIGKLMLVVVMETFELGLPRLLTKWGDKEKVWTIEEIQEALELARQEILDWSEKAEKGEVEGWCASLKWITGRKSWHASLVPLRGSGRIYSGMLPNSGPRETEPIDEKAQLQFFAQPFHRMFFLDNLSISYPHAEVERVSVLWLFIYAGALPLTTLILWALLLRPSPHKAHVTLLGWLVSMLLTLFITDVIKNAVGRPRPDLIARCKPAPGTPAHTLVTWEVCTETNHHVLHDGWRSFPSGHSSFSFAGLGYLSLWIAGQCHVYRPRADLARVLVALAPLLGAALIAISRCEDYRHDVWDVSVGSLLGLGVAHATYRRYYPGLGSRGCAEPYKNPADEGGKGWKRVEDEEVARGVGEFELEEFSEEEDGGRGRR
;
A
#
# COMPACT_ATOMS: atom_id res chain seq x y z
N MET A 1 -33.41 11.83 -69.55
CA MET A 1 -32.16 11.10 -69.26
C MET A 1 -32.38 10.43 -67.93
N VAL A 2 -32.75 9.16 -68.01
CA VAL A 2 -32.77 8.23 -66.88
C VAL A 2 -31.37 7.65 -66.86
N GLU A 3 -30.68 7.70 -65.72
CA GLU A 3 -29.50 6.87 -65.52
C GLU A 3 -29.60 6.25 -64.13
N GLU A 4 -29.66 4.92 -64.15
CA GLU A 4 -29.87 4.01 -63.03
C GLU A 4 -28.76 4.06 -61.99
N ALA A 5 -29.13 3.71 -60.76
CA ALA A 5 -28.20 3.43 -59.67
C ALA A 5 -27.35 2.17 -59.98
N PRO A 6 -26.05 2.17 -59.65
CA PRO A 6 -25.24 0.96 -59.72
C PRO A 6 -25.54 0.01 -58.53
N PRO A 7 -25.32 -1.30 -58.69
CA PRO A 7 -25.81 -2.37 -57.80
C PRO A 7 -25.03 -2.48 -56.49
N PRO A 8 -25.55 -3.20 -55.46
CA PRO A 8 -24.87 -3.37 -54.19
C PRO A 8 -23.62 -4.24 -54.38
N GLY A 9 -22.45 -3.61 -54.23
CA GLY A 9 -21.17 -4.31 -54.19
C GLY A 9 -21.05 -5.10 -52.88
N SER A 10 -21.29 -6.41 -52.96
CA SER A 10 -20.85 -7.35 -51.94
C SER A 10 -19.32 -7.41 -51.93
N SER A 11 -18.69 -6.76 -50.97
CA SER A 11 -17.45 -7.26 -50.39
C SER A 11 -17.38 -6.81 -48.95
N VAL A 12 -17.55 -7.78 -48.04
CA VAL A 12 -16.92 -7.71 -46.73
C VAL A 12 -15.43 -7.50 -47.02
N ALA A 13 -14.98 -6.25 -46.95
CA ALA A 13 -13.56 -5.95 -47.00
C ALA A 13 -13.00 -6.55 -45.71
N ALA A 14 -12.33 -7.69 -45.86
CA ALA A 14 -11.58 -8.29 -44.77
C ALA A 14 -10.74 -7.21 -44.11
N GLN A 15 -10.91 -7.06 -42.78
CA GLN A 15 -10.06 -6.26 -41.93
C GLN A 15 -8.61 -6.59 -42.31
N LYS A 16 -7.89 -5.61 -42.87
CA LYS A 16 -6.43 -5.71 -42.93
C LYS A 16 -5.99 -5.64 -41.48
N ALA A 17 -5.66 -6.80 -40.91
CA ALA A 17 -4.98 -6.89 -39.64
C ALA A 17 -3.82 -5.90 -39.66
N SER A 18 -3.80 -5.00 -38.68
CA SER A 18 -2.72 -4.04 -38.47
C SER A 18 -1.40 -4.80 -38.38
N PRO A 19 -0.28 -4.26 -38.91
CA PRO A 19 1.02 -4.88 -38.73
C PRO A 19 1.30 -5.03 -37.23
N PRO A 20 1.98 -6.12 -36.80
CA PRO A 20 2.25 -6.36 -35.39
C PRO A 20 3.04 -5.19 -34.79
N LYS A 21 2.67 -4.80 -33.56
CA LYS A 21 3.37 -3.79 -32.75
C LYS A 21 4.88 -4.01 -32.86
N ARG A 22 5.63 -2.97 -33.23
CA ARG A 22 7.09 -3.03 -33.28
C ARG A 22 7.60 -3.30 -31.86
N SER A 23 8.40 -4.35 -31.68
CA SER A 23 8.96 -4.68 -30.37
C SER A 23 9.77 -3.50 -29.82
N ARG A 24 9.61 -3.25 -28.51
CA ARG A 24 10.38 -2.27 -27.73
C ARG A 24 11.87 -2.51 -28.01
N ALA A 25 12.55 -1.54 -28.63
CA ALA A 25 13.98 -1.65 -28.90
C ALA A 25 14.74 -1.07 -27.71
N ASP A 26 15.68 -1.84 -27.17
CA ASP A 26 16.65 -1.37 -26.20
C ASP A 26 17.65 -0.47 -26.94
N SER A 27 17.69 0.83 -26.60
CA SER A 27 18.70 1.74 -27.15
C SER A 27 19.84 1.91 -26.16
N ASP A 28 20.86 1.08 -26.35
CA ASP A 28 22.24 1.45 -26.04
C ASP A 28 22.61 2.70 -26.87
N SER A 29 22.55 3.90 -26.29
CA SER A 29 23.62 4.92 -26.38
C SER A 29 23.17 6.31 -25.94
N SER A 30 24.05 6.94 -25.14
CA SER A 30 24.14 8.37 -24.81
C SER A 30 23.15 8.96 -23.79
N ALA A 31 23.23 8.48 -22.55
CA ALA A 31 22.83 9.29 -21.40
C ALA A 31 23.90 10.37 -21.13
N SER A 32 23.57 11.64 -21.35
CA SER A 32 24.28 12.77 -20.72
C SER A 32 23.75 12.95 -19.29
N VAL A 33 24.65 13.19 -18.35
CA VAL A 33 24.51 13.05 -16.88
C VAL A 33 23.64 14.15 -16.21
N ASP A 34 22.57 14.65 -16.84
CA ASP A 34 21.74 15.74 -16.27
C ASP A 34 20.26 15.69 -16.75
N SER A 35 19.56 14.56 -16.63
CA SER A 35 18.13 14.52 -17.03
C SER A 35 17.28 13.49 -16.28
N THR A 36 16.22 14.01 -15.65
CA THR A 36 15.06 13.33 -15.04
C THR A 36 14.08 12.73 -16.06
N ARG A 37 14.56 12.42 -17.27
CA ARG A 37 13.73 12.04 -18.43
C ARG A 37 13.22 10.61 -18.34
N SER A 38 11.98 10.37 -18.77
CA SER A 38 11.64 9.05 -19.34
C SER A 38 12.63 8.74 -20.45
N VAL A 39 13.14 7.51 -20.52
CA VAL A 39 14.12 7.11 -21.56
C VAL A 39 13.50 7.18 -22.97
N ARG A 40 12.20 7.47 -23.10
CA ARG A 40 11.47 7.49 -24.37
C ARG A 40 10.19 8.36 -24.34
N THR A 41 10.30 9.68 -24.51
CA THR A 41 9.14 10.52 -24.88
C THR A 41 8.77 10.28 -26.34
N LEU A 42 7.47 10.10 -26.64
CA LEU A 42 6.97 10.00 -28.01
C LEU A 42 7.05 11.37 -28.71
N ALA A 43 7.40 11.38 -30.00
CA ALA A 43 7.22 12.58 -30.81
C ALA A 43 5.73 12.72 -31.17
N PRO A 44 5.21 13.94 -31.38
CA PRO A 44 3.83 14.14 -31.85
C PRO A 44 3.48 13.33 -33.11
N ASP A 45 4.45 13.15 -34.01
CA ASP A 45 4.29 12.37 -35.25
C ASP A 45 4.15 10.85 -35.01
N ASP A 46 4.49 10.35 -33.82
CA ASP A 46 4.34 8.94 -33.44
C ASP A 46 2.94 8.62 -32.86
N LEU A 47 2.08 9.63 -32.65
CA LEU A 47 0.74 9.46 -32.11
C LEU A 47 -0.27 9.12 -33.21
N GLU A 48 -0.98 8.00 -33.04
CA GLU A 48 -2.07 7.61 -33.93
C GLU A 48 -3.43 7.98 -33.31
N TYR A 49 -3.96 9.14 -33.73
CA TYR A 49 -5.29 9.57 -33.32
C TYR A 49 -6.41 8.90 -34.14
N VAL A 50 -7.54 8.64 -33.49
CA VAL A 50 -8.76 8.13 -34.13
C VAL A 50 -9.86 9.19 -34.08
N PHE A 51 -10.50 9.47 -35.21
CA PHE A 51 -11.63 10.39 -35.30
C PHE A 51 -12.94 9.63 -35.48
N GLU A 52 -13.81 9.66 -34.49
CA GLU A 52 -15.09 8.95 -34.46
C GLU A 52 -16.16 9.79 -33.75
N ASN A 53 -17.42 9.69 -34.18
CA ASN A 53 -18.55 10.38 -33.54
C ASN A 53 -18.35 11.91 -33.37
N GLY A 54 -17.58 12.53 -34.28
CA GLY A 54 -17.28 13.96 -34.24
C GLY A 54 -16.23 14.38 -33.20
N ARG A 55 -15.42 13.45 -32.69
CA ARG A 55 -14.41 13.68 -31.65
C ARG A 55 -13.12 12.91 -31.96
N THR A 56 -12.03 13.32 -31.33
CA THR A 56 -10.70 12.72 -31.49
C THR A 56 -10.28 11.96 -30.23
N TYR A 57 -9.66 10.79 -30.41
CA TYR A 57 -9.23 9.89 -29.35
C TYR A 57 -7.77 9.50 -29.54
N GLY A 58 -7.03 9.31 -28.44
CA GLY A 58 -5.58 9.07 -28.46
C GLY A 58 -5.11 7.77 -29.11
N ASN A 59 -5.99 6.75 -29.23
CA ASN A 59 -5.72 5.52 -29.96
C ASN A 59 -7.04 4.75 -30.25
N ASP A 60 -6.97 3.54 -30.80
CA ASP A 60 -8.15 2.71 -31.10
C ASP A 60 -8.82 2.09 -29.86
N THR A 61 -8.10 1.97 -28.74
CA THR A 61 -8.60 1.29 -27.52
C THR A 61 -9.21 2.24 -26.50
N TYR A 62 -8.76 3.50 -26.46
CA TYR A 62 -9.14 4.47 -25.45
C TYR A 62 -10.38 5.26 -25.87
N TYR A 63 -11.32 5.49 -24.94
CA TYR A 63 -12.63 6.04 -25.27
C TYR A 63 -12.88 7.46 -24.74
N MET A 64 -11.96 8.02 -23.95
CA MET A 64 -12.08 9.41 -23.52
C MET A 64 -11.50 10.32 -24.61
N PRO A 65 -12.22 11.37 -25.05
CA PRO A 65 -11.74 12.24 -26.11
C PRO A 65 -10.57 13.10 -25.63
N GLY A 66 -9.59 13.29 -26.52
CA GLY A 66 -8.51 14.26 -26.37
C GLY A 66 -8.83 15.58 -27.07
N ILE A 67 -7.79 16.35 -27.42
CA ILE A 67 -7.90 17.49 -28.33
C ILE A 67 -7.48 17.07 -29.73
N ASP A 68 -8.03 17.76 -30.71
CA ASP A 68 -7.52 17.77 -32.07
C ASP A 68 -7.19 19.21 -32.48
N MET A 69 -5.91 19.55 -32.37
CA MET A 69 -5.40 20.90 -32.67
C MET A 69 -5.77 21.33 -34.11
N PRO A 70 -5.63 20.48 -35.14
CA PRO A 70 -6.15 20.76 -36.50
C PRO A 70 -7.64 21.10 -36.58
N ASN A 71 -8.49 20.50 -35.74
CA ASN A 71 -9.95 20.67 -35.78
C ASN A 71 -10.49 21.69 -34.76
N ASN A 72 -9.63 22.26 -33.91
CA ASN A 72 -9.96 23.30 -32.92
C ASN A 72 -11.07 22.86 -31.92
N ASP A 73 -11.15 21.56 -31.62
CA ASP A 73 -12.08 20.99 -30.64
C ASP A 73 -11.47 21.02 -29.23
N PHE A 74 -11.69 22.12 -28.53
CA PHE A 74 -11.21 22.33 -27.16
C PHE A 74 -12.23 21.91 -26.09
N ARG A 75 -13.36 21.28 -26.47
CA ARG A 75 -14.43 20.96 -25.51
C ARG A 75 -13.94 20.07 -24.37
N ALA A 76 -13.12 19.06 -24.69
CA ALA A 76 -12.52 18.18 -23.68
C ALA A 76 -11.59 18.95 -22.74
N GLN A 77 -10.82 19.91 -23.27
CA GLN A 77 -9.93 20.77 -22.48
C GLN A 77 -10.70 21.66 -21.51
N ASP A 78 -11.71 22.36 -22.00
CA ASP A 78 -12.54 23.28 -21.22
C ASP A 78 -13.26 22.53 -20.09
N TYR A 79 -13.81 21.34 -20.41
CA TYR A 79 -14.41 20.46 -19.42
C TYR A 79 -13.42 20.04 -18.33
N LEU A 80 -12.23 19.56 -18.71
CA LEU A 80 -11.22 19.14 -17.74
C LEU A 80 -10.74 20.31 -16.88
N ALA A 81 -10.63 21.52 -17.45
CA ALA A 81 -10.29 22.74 -16.70
C ALA A 81 -11.34 23.05 -15.61
N ILE A 82 -12.63 22.99 -15.93
CA ILE A 82 -13.73 23.17 -14.96
C ILE A 82 -13.68 22.08 -13.90
N HIS A 83 -13.45 20.84 -14.32
CA HIS A 83 -13.43 19.70 -13.41
C HIS A 83 -12.29 19.79 -12.39
N ILE A 84 -11.10 20.21 -12.82
CA ILE A 84 -9.96 20.47 -11.93
C ILE A 84 -10.31 21.53 -10.87
N GLN A 85 -11.03 22.58 -11.26
CA GLN A 85 -11.49 23.61 -10.32
C GLN A 85 -12.44 23.06 -9.24
N VAL A 86 -13.23 22.02 -9.55
CA VAL A 86 -14.05 21.34 -8.53
C VAL A 86 -13.16 20.67 -7.47
N PHE A 87 -12.15 19.90 -7.89
CA PHE A 87 -11.23 19.24 -6.96
C PHE A 87 -10.47 20.26 -6.09
N VAL A 88 -9.92 21.31 -6.69
CA VAL A 88 -9.18 22.35 -5.96
C VAL A 88 -10.09 23.07 -4.96
N ARG A 89 -11.33 23.39 -5.33
CA ARG A 89 -12.29 24.01 -4.41
C ARG A 89 -12.75 23.06 -3.30
N ALA A 90 -12.90 21.78 -3.58
CA ALA A 90 -13.20 20.75 -2.57
C ALA A 90 -12.07 20.65 -1.52
N LEU A 91 -10.82 20.86 -1.94
CA LEU A 91 -9.64 20.97 -1.07
C LEU A 91 -9.41 22.39 -0.50
N GLN A 92 -10.39 23.28 -0.59
CA GLN A 92 -10.32 24.66 -0.10
C GLN A 92 -9.14 25.47 -0.68
N GLY A 93 -8.82 25.24 -1.95
CA GLY A 93 -7.75 25.93 -2.67
C GLY A 93 -6.38 25.27 -2.58
N LYS A 94 -6.27 24.08 -2.00
CA LYS A 94 -5.04 23.28 -2.03
C LYS A 94 -5.02 22.32 -3.22
N THR A 95 -3.82 21.97 -3.68
CA THR A 95 -3.59 21.02 -4.78
C THR A 95 -3.34 19.60 -4.30
N ASP A 96 -3.14 19.39 -3.00
CA ASP A 96 -2.88 18.09 -2.35
C ASP A 96 -3.67 17.97 -1.03
N ASN A 97 -3.84 16.73 -0.57
CA ASN A 97 -4.42 16.45 0.74
C ASN A 97 -3.46 16.95 1.86
N PRO A 98 -3.95 17.67 2.89
CA PRO A 98 -3.12 18.26 3.95
C PRO A 98 -2.17 17.30 4.70
N HIS A 99 -2.36 15.98 4.58
CA HIS A 99 -1.52 14.96 5.21
C HIS A 99 -0.27 14.58 4.39
N VAL A 100 -0.13 15.04 3.14
CA VAL A 100 0.91 14.59 2.18
C VAL A 100 2.14 15.53 2.15
N CYS A 101 2.15 16.61 2.93
CA CYS A 101 3.11 17.70 2.77
C CYS A 101 4.58 17.33 3.12
N CYS A 102 5.43 17.22 2.09
CA CYS A 102 6.90 17.22 2.19
C CYS A 102 7.45 18.64 1.91
N ARG A 103 8.34 19.13 2.78
CA ARG A 103 8.92 20.51 2.76
C ARG A 103 9.85 20.82 1.57
N ARG A 104 10.12 19.83 0.73
CA ARG A 104 10.76 19.93 -0.59
C ARG A 104 10.10 18.84 -1.43
N GLN A 105 9.56 19.22 -2.58
CA GLN A 105 9.11 18.29 -3.61
C GLN A 105 10.07 18.49 -4.78
N GLU A 106 11.27 17.93 -4.65
CA GLU A 106 12.22 17.85 -5.75
C GLU A 106 11.84 16.61 -6.58
N GLY A 107 11.07 16.81 -7.66
CA GLY A 107 10.64 15.75 -8.57
C GLY A 107 9.26 15.17 -8.23
N SER A 108 8.19 15.86 -8.67
CA SER A 108 6.81 15.33 -8.65
C SER A 108 6.39 14.86 -10.04
N LEU A 109 5.51 13.87 -10.10
CA LEU A 109 4.95 13.31 -11.33
C LEU A 109 3.42 13.39 -11.33
N ASP A 110 2.85 13.96 -12.38
CA ASP A 110 1.40 13.97 -12.64
C ASP A 110 1.10 13.00 -13.80
N LEU A 111 0.50 11.85 -13.48
CA LEU A 111 0.15 10.84 -14.48
C LEU A 111 -1.26 11.11 -15.02
N GLY A 112 -1.38 11.20 -16.34
CA GLY A 112 -2.62 11.65 -16.98
C GLY A 112 -2.87 13.13 -16.69
N THR A 113 -1.85 13.96 -16.92
CA THR A 113 -1.88 15.38 -16.53
C THR A 113 -2.98 16.18 -17.26
N GLY A 114 -3.47 15.66 -18.39
CA GLY A 114 -4.45 16.33 -19.21
C GLY A 114 -3.94 17.70 -19.67
N PRO A 115 -4.78 18.75 -19.62
CA PRO A 115 -4.34 20.11 -19.93
C PRO A 115 -3.35 20.72 -18.92
N GLY A 116 -2.89 19.97 -17.92
CA GLY A 116 -1.77 20.38 -17.06
C GLY A 116 -2.06 21.44 -16.01
N HIS A 117 -3.30 21.94 -15.90
CA HIS A 117 -3.67 23.01 -14.95
C HIS A 117 -3.24 22.72 -13.51
N TRP A 118 -3.44 21.49 -13.05
CA TRP A 118 -3.03 21.12 -11.69
C TRP A 118 -1.52 21.05 -11.53
N ALA A 119 -0.81 20.47 -12.51
CA ALA A 119 0.64 20.35 -12.44
C ALA A 119 1.28 21.75 -12.39
N VAL A 120 0.74 22.68 -13.17
CA VAL A 120 1.10 24.11 -13.14
C VAL A 120 0.77 24.74 -11.78
N ASP A 121 -0.42 24.51 -11.23
CA ASP A 121 -0.84 25.07 -9.93
C ASP A 121 -0.03 24.49 -8.77
N MET A 122 0.29 23.19 -8.78
CA MET A 122 1.18 22.54 -7.82
C MET A 122 2.60 23.12 -7.91
N SER A 123 3.15 23.23 -9.12
CA SER A 123 4.45 23.87 -9.37
C SER A 123 4.47 25.30 -8.83
N ARG A 124 3.42 26.10 -9.06
CA ARG A 124 3.31 27.48 -8.53
C ARG A 124 3.19 27.52 -7.01
N GLN A 125 2.34 26.67 -6.44
CA GLN A 125 2.04 26.66 -5.00
C GLN A 125 3.25 26.23 -4.17
N TYR A 126 4.00 25.23 -4.66
CA TYR A 126 5.12 24.63 -3.93
C TYR A 126 6.50 25.00 -4.48
N ASN A 127 6.57 25.75 -5.59
CA ASN A 127 7.81 26.06 -6.32
C ASN A 127 8.61 24.77 -6.63
N ALA A 128 7.89 23.72 -6.98
CA ALA A 128 8.41 22.38 -7.27
C ALA A 128 8.64 22.20 -8.77
N GLU A 129 9.51 21.27 -9.14
CA GLU A 129 9.57 20.76 -10.51
C GLU A 129 8.57 19.61 -10.65
N VAL A 130 7.72 19.69 -11.68
CA VAL A 130 6.67 18.70 -11.93
C VAL A 130 6.79 18.20 -13.35
N VAL A 131 6.81 16.88 -13.50
CA VAL A 131 6.71 16.18 -14.78
C VAL A 131 5.25 15.83 -15.00
N GLY A 132 4.65 16.32 -16.08
CA GLY A 132 3.30 15.95 -16.50
C GLY A 132 3.36 15.01 -17.69
N ILE A 133 2.75 13.83 -17.55
CA ILE A 133 2.71 12.82 -18.63
C ILE A 133 1.27 12.61 -19.07
N ASP A 134 1.03 12.60 -20.38
CA ASP A 134 -0.26 12.27 -20.98
C ASP A 134 -0.08 11.55 -22.32
N MET A 135 -1.12 10.85 -22.78
CA MET A 135 -1.13 10.21 -24.11
C MET A 135 -1.64 11.15 -25.21
N THR A 136 -2.24 12.29 -24.84
CA THR A 136 -2.76 13.30 -25.75
C THR A 136 -1.90 14.56 -25.69
N GLU A 137 -1.66 15.17 -26.86
CA GLU A 137 -1.03 16.49 -26.95
C GLU A 137 -2.05 17.59 -26.63
N TRP A 138 -1.97 18.15 -25.42
CA TRP A 138 -2.85 19.23 -24.95
C TRP A 138 -2.28 20.63 -25.29
N ASP A 139 -3.15 21.65 -25.29
CA ASP A 139 -2.71 23.05 -25.38
C ASP A 139 -2.28 23.52 -23.99
N LEU A 140 -0.97 23.39 -23.72
CA LEU A 140 -0.39 23.51 -22.38
C LEU A 140 0.20 24.91 -22.11
N ASP A 141 -0.01 25.39 -20.88
CA ASP A 141 0.62 26.60 -20.39
C ASP A 141 2.16 26.44 -20.31
N ALA A 142 2.88 27.39 -20.91
CA ALA A 142 4.32 27.45 -20.76
C ALA A 142 4.73 27.83 -19.33
N HIS A 143 5.30 26.89 -18.58
CA HIS A 143 5.80 27.13 -17.23
C HIS A 143 7.23 26.58 -17.06
N ARG A 144 8.13 27.41 -16.53
CA ARG A 144 9.59 27.12 -16.50
C ARG A 144 10.00 25.89 -15.68
N ARG A 145 9.13 25.42 -14.79
CA ARG A 145 9.35 24.26 -13.90
C ARG A 145 8.46 23.07 -14.25
N MET A 146 7.76 23.17 -15.38
CA MET A 146 7.02 22.04 -15.95
C MET A 146 7.88 21.35 -16.99
N ILE A 147 7.89 20.02 -16.92
CA ILE A 147 8.39 19.15 -17.97
C ILE A 147 7.18 18.37 -18.48
N TRP A 148 6.92 18.46 -19.78
CA TRP A 148 5.79 17.76 -20.41
C TRP A 148 6.32 16.59 -21.23
N GLU A 149 5.76 15.41 -21.00
CA GLU A 149 6.09 14.21 -21.76
C GLU A 149 4.83 13.60 -22.38
N LEU A 150 4.95 13.13 -23.61
CA LEU A 150 3.95 12.33 -24.31
C LEU A 150 4.34 10.86 -24.19
N ASP A 151 3.50 10.06 -23.54
CA ASP A 151 3.69 8.60 -23.43
C ASP A 151 2.35 7.87 -23.22
N ASP A 152 2.25 6.66 -23.77
CA ASP A 152 1.14 5.74 -23.48
C ASP A 152 1.58 4.79 -22.35
N LEU A 153 1.14 5.14 -21.15
CA LEU A 153 1.51 4.41 -19.93
C LEU A 153 0.86 3.02 -19.83
N ASP A 154 -0.11 2.67 -20.68
CA ASP A 154 -0.73 1.34 -20.71
C ASP A 154 0.07 0.34 -21.56
N VAL A 155 1.27 0.01 -21.09
CA VAL A 155 2.31 -0.72 -21.85
C VAL A 155 2.11 -2.23 -21.95
N TRP A 156 1.16 -2.80 -21.21
CA TRP A 156 1.09 -4.25 -21.02
C TRP A 156 0.46 -5.01 -22.19
N ALA A 157 -0.24 -4.33 -23.11
CA ALA A 157 -0.77 -4.91 -24.36
C ALA A 157 -1.46 -6.28 -24.22
N ARG A 158 -1.96 -6.61 -23.03
CA ARG A 158 -2.70 -7.85 -22.77
C ARG A 158 -4.13 -7.62 -23.22
N GLU A 159 -4.69 -8.60 -23.93
CA GLU A 159 -6.13 -8.61 -24.14
C GLU A 159 -6.78 -8.77 -22.77
N PRO A 160 -7.63 -7.82 -22.35
CA PRO A 160 -8.35 -7.96 -21.10
C PRO A 160 -9.18 -9.25 -21.15
N ASP A 161 -9.29 -9.95 -20.03
CA ASP A 161 -10.17 -11.12 -19.93
C ASP A 161 -11.62 -10.64 -19.88
N ILE A 162 -12.12 -10.21 -21.04
CA ILE A 162 -13.43 -9.58 -21.23
C ILE A 162 -14.53 -10.57 -20.81
N GLU A 163 -14.32 -11.87 -20.95
CA GLU A 163 -15.30 -12.90 -20.60
C GLU A 163 -15.49 -12.99 -19.08
N ASP A 164 -14.40 -13.04 -18.29
CA ASP A 164 -14.48 -13.05 -16.83
C ASP A 164 -15.03 -11.72 -16.28
N LEU A 165 -14.57 -10.58 -16.81
CA LEU A 165 -15.09 -9.26 -16.45
C LEU A 165 -16.59 -9.14 -16.76
N THR A 166 -17.03 -9.61 -17.93
CA THR A 166 -18.44 -9.57 -18.33
C THR A 166 -19.30 -10.52 -17.50
N ALA A 167 -18.77 -11.69 -17.12
CA ALA A 167 -19.48 -12.66 -16.27
C ALA A 167 -19.71 -12.13 -14.85
N GLN A 168 -18.74 -11.43 -14.27
CA GLN A 168 -18.86 -10.79 -12.96
C GLN A 168 -19.92 -9.67 -12.93
N LEU A 169 -20.15 -8.99 -14.06
CA LEU A 169 -21.15 -7.91 -14.22
C LEU A 169 -22.59 -8.39 -14.35
N GLY A 170 -22.80 -9.66 -14.69
CA GLY A 170 -24.15 -10.25 -14.71
C GLY A 170 -24.82 -10.25 -13.33
N GLN A 171 -24.03 -10.08 -12.26
CA GLN A 171 -24.47 -10.07 -10.87
C GLN A 171 -24.90 -8.69 -10.36
N PHE A 172 -24.55 -7.61 -11.08
CA PHE A 172 -24.82 -6.24 -10.65
C PHE A 172 -25.90 -5.60 -11.52
N ASP A 173 -26.90 -5.01 -10.85
CA ASP A 173 -27.91 -4.17 -11.49
C ASP A 173 -27.52 -2.69 -11.35
N PHE A 174 -26.75 -2.19 -12.31
CA PHE A 174 -26.29 -0.79 -12.33
C PHE A 174 -27.43 0.21 -12.57
N PHE A 175 -28.62 -0.25 -12.95
CA PHE A 175 -29.79 0.61 -13.11
C PHE A 175 -30.40 0.97 -11.75
N THR A 176 -30.45 0.01 -10.82
CA THR A 176 -31.00 0.20 -9.46
C THR A 176 -29.92 0.55 -8.43
N GLU A 177 -28.71 0.02 -8.58
CA GLU A 177 -27.56 0.23 -7.69
C GLU A 177 -26.31 0.67 -8.48
N PRO A 178 -26.28 1.91 -9.00
CA PRO A 178 -25.23 2.36 -9.92
C PRO A 178 -23.86 2.54 -9.25
N PHE A 179 -23.84 2.56 -7.91
CA PHE A 179 -22.70 2.99 -7.10
C PHE A 179 -22.18 1.89 -6.19
N ASN A 180 -22.35 0.61 -6.56
CA ASN A 180 -21.84 -0.49 -5.76
C ASN A 180 -20.32 -0.33 -5.60
N ARG A 181 -19.89 -0.13 -4.35
CA ARG A 181 -18.49 0.18 -3.97
C ARG A 181 -17.70 -1.08 -3.65
N ASN A 182 -18.34 -2.25 -3.73
CA ASN A 182 -17.69 -3.50 -3.41
C ASN A 182 -16.69 -3.84 -4.52
N PRO A 183 -15.46 -4.25 -4.16
CA PRO A 183 -14.46 -4.65 -5.14
C PRO A 183 -15.01 -5.77 -6.01
N ILE A 184 -14.72 -5.70 -7.30
CA ILE A 184 -14.86 -6.84 -8.19
C ILE A 184 -13.71 -7.78 -7.82
N ASP A 185 -14.02 -8.97 -7.34
CA ASP A 185 -13.00 -9.97 -7.00
C ASP A 185 -12.10 -10.16 -8.24
N PRO A 186 -10.77 -10.08 -8.11
CA PRO A 186 -9.88 -10.30 -9.24
C PRO A 186 -10.18 -11.68 -9.82
N SER A 187 -10.34 -11.75 -11.15
CA SER A 187 -10.52 -13.03 -11.82
C SER A 187 -9.38 -13.96 -11.40
N SER A 188 -9.74 -15.19 -11.02
CA SER A 188 -8.75 -16.22 -10.80
C SER A 188 -8.03 -16.43 -12.11
N ARG A 189 -6.86 -15.79 -12.29
CA ARG A 189 -6.03 -15.91 -13.50
C ARG A 189 -6.08 -17.38 -13.95
N THR A 190 -6.75 -17.70 -15.04
CA THR A 190 -6.68 -19.05 -15.60
C THR A 190 -5.61 -18.95 -16.67
N GLU A 191 -4.40 -19.45 -16.38
CA GLU A 191 -3.50 -19.68 -17.52
C GLU A 191 -4.14 -20.80 -18.34
N PRO A 192 -4.24 -20.69 -19.68
CA PRO A 192 -4.58 -21.83 -20.49
C PRO A 192 -3.56 -22.92 -20.16
N ALA A 193 -4.04 -24.02 -19.59
CA ALA A 193 -3.23 -25.18 -19.26
C ALA A 193 -2.44 -25.54 -20.51
N ALA A 194 -1.11 -25.40 -20.45
CA ALA A 194 -0.24 -25.95 -21.48
C ALA A 194 -0.55 -27.44 -21.56
N ASP A 195 -1.16 -27.81 -22.68
CA ASP A 195 -1.63 -29.15 -23.00
C ASP A 195 -0.46 -30.11 -22.88
N LEU A 196 -0.40 -30.86 -21.77
CA LEU A 196 0.64 -31.88 -21.53
C LEU A 196 0.25 -33.15 -22.29
N GLY A 197 0.06 -33.02 -23.60
CA GLY A 197 -0.25 -34.09 -24.53
C GLY A 197 1.00 -34.55 -25.28
N THR A 198 1.55 -35.69 -24.85
CA THR A 198 2.36 -36.63 -25.66
C THR A 198 3.36 -36.04 -26.67
N LEU A 199 4.61 -35.86 -26.23
CA LEU A 199 5.77 -35.92 -27.13
C LEU A 199 6.65 -37.10 -26.72
N GLN A 200 6.44 -38.21 -27.43
CA GLN A 200 7.41 -39.29 -27.56
C GLN A 200 8.63 -38.78 -28.33
N ASP A 201 9.80 -39.24 -27.89
CA ASP A 201 11.06 -39.35 -28.64
C ASP A 201 11.43 -38.21 -29.60
N THR A 202 12.38 -37.37 -29.19
CA THR A 202 13.67 -37.28 -29.88
C THR A 202 14.62 -36.38 -29.07
N ALA A 203 15.73 -36.97 -28.63
CA ALA A 203 16.82 -36.27 -28.00
C ALA A 203 17.54 -35.39 -29.03
N HIS A 204 17.32 -34.07 -29.03
CA HIS A 204 18.24 -33.03 -29.50
C HIS A 204 17.72 -31.63 -29.08
N THR A 205 17.75 -31.31 -27.79
CA THR A 205 17.64 -29.91 -27.35
C THR A 205 19.02 -29.28 -27.39
N SER A 206 19.26 -28.42 -28.39
CA SER A 206 20.46 -27.60 -28.50
C SER A 206 20.50 -26.54 -27.41
N VAL A 207 21.70 -26.18 -26.97
CA VAL A 207 21.98 -25.16 -25.95
C VAL A 207 21.39 -23.78 -26.32
N GLU A 208 21.12 -23.54 -27.60
CA GLU A 208 20.43 -22.33 -28.09
C GLU A 208 18.99 -22.17 -27.54
N SER A 209 18.24 -23.26 -27.30
CA SER A 209 16.88 -23.16 -26.76
C SER A 209 16.88 -22.80 -25.26
N LEU A 210 17.99 -23.03 -24.54
CA LEU A 210 18.15 -22.62 -23.15
C LEU A 210 18.63 -21.16 -23.05
N LEU A 211 19.35 -20.65 -24.06
CA LEU A 211 19.75 -19.24 -24.11
C LEU A 211 18.58 -18.29 -24.47
N ASN A 212 17.60 -18.73 -25.25
CA ASN A 212 16.41 -17.91 -25.55
C ASN A 212 15.40 -17.80 -24.38
N LEU A 213 15.64 -18.50 -23.26
CA LEU A 213 14.92 -18.31 -22.00
C LEU A 213 15.53 -17.20 -21.13
N VAL A 214 16.64 -16.61 -21.55
CA VAL A 214 17.22 -15.42 -20.92
C VAL A 214 16.53 -14.18 -21.48
N THR A 215 15.61 -13.65 -20.67
CA THR A 215 15.10 -12.26 -20.67
C THR A 215 14.52 -11.72 -21.96
N ARG A 216 13.23 -11.96 -22.21
CA ARG A 216 12.41 -10.88 -22.79
C ARG A 216 12.22 -9.84 -21.67
N PRO A 217 12.51 -8.55 -21.88
CA PRO A 217 12.16 -7.52 -20.92
C PRO A 217 10.65 -7.57 -20.69
N GLU A 218 10.22 -7.70 -19.45
CA GLU A 218 8.79 -7.51 -19.14
C GLU A 218 8.42 -6.05 -19.45
N PRO A 219 7.25 -5.79 -20.08
CA PRO A 219 6.80 -4.42 -20.30
C PRO A 219 6.59 -3.70 -18.96
N GLY A 220 7.11 -2.48 -18.85
CA GLY A 220 6.96 -1.63 -17.66
C GLY A 220 7.36 -0.18 -17.95
N TRP A 221 7.29 0.69 -16.94
CA TRP A 221 7.74 2.07 -17.03
C TRP A 221 9.25 2.15 -16.81
N HIS A 222 9.90 3.07 -17.52
CA HIS A 222 11.35 3.29 -17.46
C HIS A 222 11.65 4.78 -17.29
N PHE A 223 11.45 5.26 -16.06
CA PHE A 223 11.92 6.59 -15.67
C PHE A 223 13.39 6.53 -15.26
N SER A 224 14.15 7.59 -15.56
CA SER A 224 15.57 7.68 -15.19
C SER A 224 15.77 7.83 -13.68
N ASP A 225 14.85 8.53 -13.01
CA ASP A 225 14.92 8.90 -11.60
C ASP A 225 13.62 8.55 -10.86
N ALA A 226 13.72 8.46 -9.54
CA ALA A 226 12.57 8.23 -8.68
C ALA A 226 11.94 9.56 -8.25
N TYR A 227 10.61 9.58 -8.15
CA TYR A 227 9.83 10.76 -7.75
C TYR A 227 9.55 10.77 -6.26
N GLU A 228 9.48 11.95 -5.64
CA GLU A 228 9.08 12.10 -4.24
C GLU A 228 7.56 12.08 -4.06
N PHE A 229 6.83 12.45 -5.11
CA PHE A 229 5.38 12.49 -5.13
C PHE A 229 4.85 12.10 -6.51
N ILE A 230 3.89 11.17 -6.54
CA ILE A 230 3.15 10.80 -7.76
C ILE A 230 1.67 11.08 -7.53
N HIS A 231 1.05 11.80 -8.44
CA HIS A 231 -0.37 12.14 -8.38
C HIS A 231 -1.12 11.63 -9.61
N LEU A 232 -2.36 11.21 -9.39
CA LEU A 232 -3.31 10.80 -10.41
C LEU A 232 -4.67 11.44 -10.13
N ARG A 233 -5.33 11.99 -11.14
CA ARG A 233 -6.70 12.50 -10.98
C ARG A 233 -7.61 12.19 -12.15
N ASN A 234 -8.84 11.80 -11.85
CA ASN A 234 -9.89 11.50 -12.83
C ASN A 234 -9.43 10.43 -13.83
N MET A 235 -8.88 9.34 -13.29
CA MET A 235 -8.27 8.27 -14.08
C MET A 235 -9.19 7.06 -14.29
N LYS A 236 -10.44 7.09 -13.83
CA LYS A 236 -11.41 6.03 -14.16
C LYS A 236 -11.49 5.82 -15.68
N GLY A 237 -11.32 4.56 -16.11
CA GLY A 237 -11.24 4.22 -17.53
C GLY A 237 -9.89 4.42 -18.19
N ALA A 238 -8.88 4.97 -17.51
CA ALA A 238 -7.57 5.26 -18.11
C ALA A 238 -6.74 4.01 -18.39
N PHE A 239 -6.78 3.01 -17.50
CA PHE A 239 -5.93 1.81 -17.58
C PHE A 239 -6.76 0.52 -17.65
N THR A 240 -6.19 -0.48 -18.32
CA THR A 240 -6.74 -1.85 -18.37
C THR A 240 -6.36 -2.70 -17.16
N HIS A 241 -5.19 -2.45 -16.56
CA HIS A 241 -4.63 -3.23 -15.45
C HIS A 241 -4.09 -2.33 -14.35
N TRP A 242 -4.91 -2.04 -13.34
CA TRP A 242 -4.56 -1.14 -12.26
C TRP A 242 -3.53 -1.71 -11.29
N GLU A 243 -3.46 -3.04 -11.14
CA GLU A 243 -2.50 -3.72 -10.28
C GLU A 243 -1.06 -3.39 -10.70
N GLU A 244 -0.79 -3.49 -12.00
CA GLU A 244 0.55 -3.24 -12.54
C GLU A 244 0.88 -1.74 -12.58
N VAL A 245 -0.14 -0.88 -12.75
CA VAL A 245 -0.01 0.58 -12.59
C VAL A 245 0.44 0.92 -11.17
N TYR A 246 -0.20 0.37 -10.14
CA TYR A 246 0.21 0.61 -8.75
C TYR A 246 1.60 0.05 -8.44
N ALA A 247 1.96 -1.10 -9.02
CA ALA A 247 3.31 -1.66 -8.90
C ALA A 247 4.38 -0.75 -9.54
N GLU A 248 4.10 -0.17 -10.71
CA GLU A 248 5.01 0.78 -11.35
C GLU A 248 5.07 2.12 -10.61
N ILE A 249 3.95 2.66 -10.11
CA ILE A 249 3.96 3.84 -9.22
C ILE A 249 4.84 3.57 -8.00
N TYR A 250 4.68 2.39 -7.36
CA TYR A 250 5.51 2.02 -6.22
C TYR A 250 6.98 1.95 -6.59
N LYS A 251 7.33 1.33 -7.72
CA LYS A 251 8.71 1.24 -8.23
C LYS A 251 9.32 2.62 -8.49
N SER A 252 8.54 3.54 -9.07
CA SER A 252 8.96 4.88 -9.48
C SER A 252 9.00 5.91 -8.35
N LEU A 253 8.47 5.59 -7.16
CA LEU A 253 8.59 6.45 -5.98
C LEU A 253 9.93 6.27 -5.25
N SER A 254 10.48 7.36 -4.73
CA SER A 254 11.59 7.33 -3.79
C SER A 254 11.15 6.73 -2.45
N PRO A 255 12.05 6.07 -1.69
CA PRO A 255 11.72 5.61 -0.34
C PRO A 255 11.22 6.76 0.53
N GLY A 256 10.05 6.61 1.15
CA GLY A 256 9.39 7.66 1.92
C GLY A 256 8.44 8.57 1.12
N GLY A 257 8.44 8.47 -0.22
CA GLY A 257 7.59 9.23 -1.12
C GLY A 257 6.12 8.84 -1.06
N TRP A 258 5.26 9.71 -1.62
CA TRP A 258 3.81 9.60 -1.52
C TRP A 258 3.15 9.41 -2.88
N VAL A 259 2.07 8.62 -2.90
CA VAL A 259 1.08 8.63 -3.97
C VAL A 259 -0.21 9.27 -3.49
N GLU A 260 -0.85 10.07 -4.34
CA GLU A 260 -2.21 10.56 -4.16
C GLU A 260 -3.05 10.30 -5.41
N ILE A 261 -4.23 9.72 -5.23
CA ILE A 261 -5.20 9.47 -6.30
C ILE A 261 -6.51 10.15 -5.94
N ALA A 262 -7.05 10.94 -6.85
CA ALA A 262 -8.31 11.66 -6.68
C ALA A 262 -9.30 11.36 -7.81
N ASP A 263 -10.50 10.88 -7.50
CA ASP A 263 -11.57 10.67 -8.49
C ASP A 263 -12.93 10.92 -7.83
N TRP A 264 -14.02 10.71 -8.57
CA TRP A 264 -15.37 11.00 -8.13
C TRP A 264 -16.39 10.01 -8.67
N ASP A 265 -17.48 9.85 -7.94
CA ASP A 265 -18.69 9.17 -8.37
C ASP A 265 -19.89 10.14 -8.29
N LEU A 266 -20.96 9.84 -9.03
CA LEU A 266 -22.17 10.68 -9.02
C LEU A 266 -22.90 10.66 -7.65
N GLY A 267 -22.41 9.91 -6.66
CA GLY A 267 -23.04 9.74 -5.35
C GLY A 267 -24.38 9.04 -5.43
N GLN A 268 -24.99 8.74 -4.28
CA GLN A 268 -26.35 8.23 -4.27
C GLN A 268 -27.31 9.31 -4.76
N VAL A 269 -27.98 9.09 -5.89
CA VAL A 269 -29.11 9.92 -6.29
C VAL A 269 -30.22 9.67 -5.27
N PRO A 270 -30.64 10.66 -4.47
CA PRO A 270 -31.58 10.44 -3.38
C PRO A 270 -32.89 9.81 -3.88
N PRO A 271 -33.47 8.83 -3.16
CA PRO A 271 -34.79 8.31 -3.49
C PRO A 271 -35.84 9.42 -3.32
N LEU A 272 -36.92 9.38 -4.12
CA LEU A 272 -38.08 10.22 -3.83
C LEU A 272 -38.52 9.92 -2.39
N SER A 273 -38.72 10.98 -1.61
CA SER A 273 -39.06 10.93 -0.19
C SER A 273 -40.30 10.06 0.09
N SER A 274 -40.06 8.86 0.64
CA SER A 274 -41.03 7.90 1.24
C SER A 274 -42.20 7.39 0.37
N PRO A 275 -42.56 6.09 0.44
CA PRO A 275 -43.62 5.53 -0.40
C PRO A 275 -45.02 5.95 0.07
N THR A 276 -45.53 7.06 -0.45
CA THR A 276 -46.98 7.29 -0.49
C THR A 276 -47.58 6.47 -1.62
N THR A 277 -48.21 5.36 -1.23
CA THR A 277 -49.26 4.62 -1.97
C THR A 277 -48.89 4.00 -3.32
N GLY A 278 -48.56 2.70 -3.30
CA GLY A 278 -49.21 1.70 -4.16
C GLY A 278 -48.89 1.62 -5.66
N THR A 279 -48.04 2.48 -6.22
CA THR A 279 -47.53 2.33 -7.59
C THR A 279 -46.12 1.74 -7.60
N PRO A 280 -45.72 0.95 -8.63
CA PRO A 280 -44.34 0.51 -8.79
C PRO A 280 -43.43 1.75 -8.74
N SER A 281 -42.44 1.73 -7.86
CA SER A 281 -41.55 2.86 -7.58
C SER A 281 -40.80 3.28 -8.85
N VAL A 282 -41.27 4.34 -9.52
CA VAL A 282 -40.51 4.99 -10.59
C VAL A 282 -39.27 5.60 -9.95
N LEU A 283 -38.10 5.07 -10.27
CA LEU A 283 -36.82 5.61 -9.80
C LEU A 283 -36.65 7.04 -10.32
N PRO A 284 -36.10 7.98 -9.51
CA PRO A 284 -35.76 9.32 -9.98
C PRO A 284 -34.81 9.27 -11.18
N LEU A 285 -34.82 10.29 -12.05
CA LEU A 285 -33.87 10.43 -13.17
C LEU A 285 -33.68 9.12 -14.00
N PRO A 286 -34.76 8.53 -14.54
CA PRO A 286 -34.71 7.20 -15.15
C PRO A 286 -33.84 7.17 -16.40
N THR A 287 -33.82 8.22 -17.21
CA THR A 287 -32.98 8.28 -18.42
C THR A 287 -31.52 8.41 -18.03
N LEU A 288 -31.20 9.27 -17.07
CA LEU A 288 -29.84 9.40 -16.54
C LEU A 288 -29.28 8.07 -16.02
N ARG A 289 -30.08 7.35 -15.22
CA ARG A 289 -29.69 6.02 -14.71
C ARG A 289 -29.45 5.03 -15.83
N LYS A 290 -30.33 5.02 -16.85
CA LYS A 290 -30.20 4.15 -18.02
C LYS A 290 -28.88 4.41 -18.76
N ILE A 291 -28.58 5.66 -19.11
CA ILE A 291 -27.36 5.99 -19.86
C ILE A 291 -26.09 5.76 -19.03
N TYR A 292 -26.14 5.97 -17.72
CA TYR A 292 -25.01 5.71 -16.84
C TYR A 292 -24.74 4.21 -16.71
N ALA A 293 -25.79 3.39 -16.50
CA ALA A 293 -25.68 1.93 -16.48
C ALA A 293 -25.14 1.38 -17.81
N ALA A 294 -25.69 1.84 -18.94
CA ALA A 294 -25.20 1.48 -20.27
C ALA A 294 -23.72 1.85 -20.46
N GLY A 295 -23.31 3.04 -19.99
CA GLY A 295 -21.92 3.50 -20.03
C GLY A 295 -20.97 2.66 -19.20
N ILE A 296 -21.38 2.28 -17.98
CA ILE A 296 -20.61 1.35 -17.14
C ILE A 296 -20.45 0.02 -17.88
N GLU A 297 -21.53 -0.60 -18.34
CA GLU A 297 -21.47 -1.89 -19.04
C GLU A 297 -20.57 -1.85 -20.27
N ALA A 298 -20.65 -0.79 -21.08
CA ALA A 298 -19.78 -0.60 -22.22
C ALA A 298 -18.30 -0.42 -21.83
N SER A 299 -18.01 0.29 -20.73
CA SER A 299 -16.65 0.49 -20.23
C SER A 299 -15.98 -0.79 -19.74
N PHE A 300 -16.75 -1.72 -19.20
CA PHE A 300 -16.22 -3.02 -18.84
C PHE A 300 -15.90 -3.87 -20.07
N LYS A 301 -16.77 -3.86 -21.08
CA LYS A 301 -16.51 -4.53 -22.37
C LYS A 301 -15.31 -3.97 -23.12
N SER A 302 -14.96 -2.70 -22.89
CA SER A 302 -13.74 -2.10 -23.44
C SER A 302 -12.47 -2.54 -22.69
N GLY A 303 -12.60 -3.22 -21.55
CA GLY A 303 -11.51 -3.58 -20.65
C GLY A 303 -10.98 -2.40 -19.84
N ARG A 304 -11.63 -1.23 -19.93
CA ARG A 304 -11.25 0.00 -19.25
C ARG A 304 -12.43 0.49 -18.40
N PRO A 305 -12.67 -0.14 -17.24
CA PRO A 305 -13.91 0.09 -16.51
C PRO A 305 -14.03 1.51 -15.93
N LEU A 306 -15.25 2.07 -15.98
CA LEU A 306 -15.63 3.31 -15.31
C LEU A 306 -16.03 3.02 -13.86
N GLY A 307 -15.52 3.82 -12.92
CA GLY A 307 -15.83 3.70 -11.49
C GLY A 307 -14.61 3.99 -10.63
N THR A 308 -14.78 3.90 -9.31
CA THR A 308 -13.72 4.16 -8.31
C THR A 308 -13.21 2.89 -7.64
N PHE A 309 -13.47 1.72 -8.24
CA PHE A 309 -13.04 0.39 -7.74
C PHE A 309 -11.51 0.30 -7.64
N TYR A 310 -10.78 0.89 -8.59
CA TYR A 310 -9.31 0.91 -8.58
C TYR A 310 -8.73 1.73 -7.42
N MET A 311 -9.53 2.58 -6.78
CA MET A 311 -9.13 3.36 -5.61
C MET A 311 -9.38 2.61 -4.29
N HIS A 312 -9.55 1.29 -4.32
CA HIS A 312 -9.71 0.49 -3.10
C HIS A 312 -8.35 0.36 -2.37
N PRO A 313 -8.28 0.49 -1.04
CA PRO A 313 -7.02 0.40 -0.29
C PRO A 313 -6.17 -0.85 -0.59
N SER A 314 -6.81 -1.99 -0.90
CA SER A 314 -6.12 -3.23 -1.25
C SER A 314 -5.13 -3.07 -2.41
N TYR A 315 -5.45 -2.27 -3.43
CA TYR A 315 -4.54 -2.04 -4.56
C TYR A 315 -3.21 -1.42 -4.12
N LEU A 316 -3.28 -0.46 -3.18
CA LEU A 316 -2.09 0.18 -2.63
C LEU A 316 -1.37 -0.77 -1.64
N GLU A 317 -2.12 -1.53 -0.83
CA GLU A 317 -1.55 -2.52 0.10
C GLU A 317 -0.77 -3.62 -0.64
N GLU A 318 -1.35 -4.16 -1.71
CA GLU A 318 -0.75 -5.20 -2.56
C GLU A 318 0.51 -4.70 -3.28
N ALA A 319 0.50 -3.44 -3.73
CA ALA A 319 1.69 -2.79 -4.30
C ALA A 319 2.77 -2.46 -3.24
N GLY A 320 2.46 -2.57 -1.95
CA GLY A 320 3.41 -2.41 -0.84
C GLY A 320 3.43 -1.03 -0.20
N PHE A 321 2.43 -0.18 -0.48
CA PHE A 321 2.26 1.10 0.20
C PHE A 321 1.84 0.93 1.67
N THR A 322 2.19 1.93 2.47
CA THR A 322 1.90 2.04 3.90
C THR A 322 1.21 3.38 4.17
N ASP A 323 0.75 3.62 5.40
CA ASP A 323 0.06 4.88 5.77
C ASP A 323 -1.13 5.23 4.86
N ILE A 324 -1.88 4.22 4.40
CA ILE A 324 -2.96 4.41 3.44
C ILE A 324 -4.15 5.10 4.09
N GLN A 325 -4.62 6.19 3.47
CA GLN A 325 -5.78 6.95 3.96
C GLN A 325 -6.76 7.20 2.83
N THR A 326 -8.06 7.08 3.12
CA THR A 326 -9.12 7.43 2.18
C THR A 326 -9.96 8.56 2.76
N THR A 327 -10.18 9.60 1.96
CA THR A 327 -11.02 10.75 2.32
C THR A 327 -12.13 10.89 1.30
N HIS A 328 -13.34 11.18 1.78
CA HIS A 328 -14.50 11.46 0.92
C HIS A 328 -15.01 12.87 1.19
N VAL A 329 -15.36 13.58 0.11
CA VAL A 329 -15.99 14.90 0.16
C VAL A 329 -17.24 14.89 -0.70
N ASN A 330 -18.38 15.19 -0.10
CA ASN A 330 -19.62 15.37 -0.82
C ASN A 330 -19.66 16.78 -1.41
N VAL A 331 -19.86 16.86 -2.73
CA VAL A 331 -19.98 18.12 -3.46
C VAL A 331 -21.40 18.23 -3.99
N PRO A 332 -22.15 19.31 -3.65
CA PRO A 332 -23.49 19.53 -4.18
C PRO A 332 -23.49 19.54 -5.70
N VAL A 333 -24.55 19.04 -6.32
CA VAL A 333 -24.82 19.18 -7.76
C VAL A 333 -25.96 20.17 -7.93
N GLY A 334 -25.67 21.34 -8.51
CA GLY A 334 -26.63 22.45 -8.63
C GLY A 334 -26.51 23.49 -7.51
N GLN A 335 -27.51 24.35 -7.37
CA GLN A 335 -27.45 25.53 -6.48
C GLN A 335 -28.32 25.42 -5.23
N TRP A 336 -28.81 24.22 -4.91
CA TRP A 336 -29.78 23.99 -3.84
C TRP A 336 -29.20 24.20 -2.43
N HIS A 337 -27.88 24.13 -2.26
CA HIS A 337 -27.24 24.30 -0.95
C HIS A 337 -27.36 25.75 -0.45
N GLN A 338 -27.48 25.99 0.85
CA GLN A 338 -27.67 27.36 1.39
C GLN A 338 -26.38 28.19 1.45
N ASP A 339 -25.26 27.56 1.80
CA ASP A 339 -23.94 28.18 1.84
C ASP A 339 -23.44 28.62 0.45
N GLU A 340 -22.97 29.87 0.32
CA GLU A 340 -22.54 30.45 -0.97
C GLU A 340 -21.28 29.78 -1.56
N ALA A 341 -20.35 29.29 -0.74
CA ALA A 341 -19.19 28.57 -1.24
C ALA A 341 -19.61 27.21 -1.80
N GLN A 342 -20.53 26.51 -1.13
CA GLN A 342 -21.12 25.26 -1.58
C GLN A 342 -21.98 25.42 -2.85
N LYS A 343 -22.74 26.52 -2.98
CA LYS A 343 -23.43 26.86 -4.24
C LYS A 343 -22.45 27.07 -5.39
N SER A 344 -21.33 27.75 -5.12
CA SER A 344 -20.35 28.09 -6.14
C SER A 344 -19.65 26.86 -6.70
N ILE A 345 -19.23 25.92 -5.84
CA ILE A 345 -18.69 24.62 -6.30
C ILE A 345 -19.79 23.75 -6.94
N GLY A 346 -21.02 23.80 -6.43
CA GLY A 346 -22.11 22.99 -6.98
C GLY A 346 -22.58 23.38 -8.38
N LYS A 347 -22.45 24.65 -8.75
CA LYS A 347 -22.60 25.13 -10.14
C LYS A 347 -21.60 24.48 -11.08
N LEU A 348 -20.33 24.44 -10.68
CA LEU A 348 -19.28 23.82 -11.48
C LEU A 348 -19.54 22.32 -11.60
N MET A 349 -19.91 21.67 -10.49
CA MET A 349 -20.22 20.24 -10.49
C MET A 349 -21.41 19.89 -11.39
N LEU A 350 -22.44 20.74 -11.44
CA LEU A 350 -23.57 20.57 -12.36
C LEU A 350 -23.11 20.55 -13.82
N VAL A 351 -22.23 21.48 -14.21
CA VAL A 351 -21.65 21.50 -15.56
C VAL A 351 -20.82 20.24 -15.82
N VAL A 352 -19.97 19.84 -14.87
CA VAL A 352 -19.15 18.62 -14.98
C VAL A 352 -20.03 17.40 -15.21
N VAL A 353 -21.11 17.25 -14.42
CA VAL A 353 -22.04 16.12 -14.55
C VAL A 353 -22.66 16.07 -15.95
N MET A 354 -23.16 17.21 -16.48
CA MET A 354 -23.79 17.24 -17.79
C MET A 354 -22.80 16.91 -18.92
N GLU A 355 -21.62 17.51 -18.90
CA GLU A 355 -20.62 17.34 -19.96
C GLU A 355 -19.94 15.96 -19.92
N THR A 356 -19.76 15.35 -18.73
CA THR A 356 -19.12 14.02 -18.59
C THR A 356 -19.74 12.99 -19.54
N PHE A 357 -21.08 12.96 -19.60
CA PHE A 357 -21.80 12.00 -20.42
C PHE A 357 -21.69 12.30 -21.90
N GLU A 358 -21.76 13.58 -22.29
CA GLU A 358 -21.60 13.99 -23.69
C GLU A 358 -20.23 13.65 -24.25
N LEU A 359 -19.19 13.74 -23.42
CA LEU A 359 -17.81 13.45 -23.81
C LEU A 359 -17.52 11.95 -23.81
N GLY A 360 -17.88 11.24 -22.74
CA GLY A 360 -17.43 9.86 -22.51
C GLY A 360 -18.30 8.77 -23.14
N LEU A 361 -19.62 8.99 -23.28
CA LEU A 361 -20.54 7.93 -23.75
C LEU A 361 -20.53 7.66 -25.25
N PRO A 362 -20.34 8.63 -26.17
CA PRO A 362 -20.50 8.39 -27.60
C PRO A 362 -19.68 7.20 -28.12
N ARG A 363 -18.36 7.20 -27.94
CA ARG A 363 -17.51 6.09 -28.40
C ARG A 363 -17.78 4.79 -27.65
N LEU A 364 -17.96 4.88 -26.33
CA LEU A 364 -18.24 3.71 -25.49
C LEU A 364 -19.47 2.94 -26.01
N LEU A 365 -20.59 3.64 -26.19
CA LEU A 365 -21.86 3.02 -26.53
C LEU A 365 -21.97 2.65 -28.02
N THR A 366 -21.32 3.38 -28.93
CA THR A 366 -21.31 3.00 -30.36
C THR A 366 -20.36 1.85 -30.68
N LYS A 367 -19.29 1.65 -29.88
CA LYS A 367 -18.29 0.60 -30.12
C LYS A 367 -18.57 -0.68 -29.34
N TRP A 368 -18.94 -0.58 -28.06
CA TRP A 368 -19.14 -1.75 -27.18
C TRP A 368 -20.59 -1.98 -26.76
N GLY A 369 -21.40 -0.92 -26.67
CA GLY A 369 -22.83 -1.02 -26.35
C GLY A 369 -23.12 -1.55 -24.94
N ASP A 370 -24.40 -1.59 -24.58
CA ASP A 370 -24.89 -2.19 -23.33
C ASP A 370 -25.24 -3.67 -23.51
N LYS A 371 -25.80 -4.33 -22.49
CA LYS A 371 -26.24 -5.73 -22.58
C LYS A 371 -27.23 -6.02 -23.70
N GLU A 372 -28.05 -5.04 -24.10
CA GLU A 372 -29.14 -5.23 -25.06
C GLU A 372 -28.70 -4.94 -26.49
N LYS A 373 -27.90 -3.89 -26.69
CA LYS A 373 -27.55 -3.39 -28.02
C LYS A 373 -26.29 -2.54 -28.06
N VAL A 374 -25.77 -2.42 -29.28
CA VAL A 374 -24.87 -1.32 -29.67
C VAL A 374 -25.74 -0.13 -30.07
N TRP A 375 -25.45 1.05 -29.51
CA TRP A 375 -26.25 2.25 -29.72
C TRP A 375 -25.83 3.00 -30.97
N THR A 376 -26.76 3.69 -31.63
CA THR A 376 -26.39 4.68 -32.66
C THR A 376 -26.07 6.03 -32.02
N ILE A 377 -25.31 6.88 -32.72
CA ILE A 377 -24.97 8.21 -32.21
C ILE A 377 -26.21 9.08 -31.98
N GLU A 378 -27.24 8.92 -32.80
CA GLU A 378 -28.52 9.63 -32.67
C GLU A 378 -29.28 9.19 -31.41
N GLU A 379 -29.32 7.89 -31.12
CA GLU A 379 -29.96 7.36 -29.90
C GLU A 379 -29.26 7.88 -28.63
N ILE A 380 -27.92 7.97 -28.67
CA ILE A 380 -27.13 8.50 -27.56
C ILE A 380 -27.43 9.99 -27.38
N GLN A 381 -27.44 10.78 -28.45
CA GLN A 381 -27.75 12.21 -28.40
C GLN A 381 -29.16 12.48 -27.86
N GLU A 382 -30.16 11.72 -28.29
CA GLU A 382 -31.53 11.84 -27.79
C GLU A 382 -31.61 11.50 -26.28
N ALA A 383 -30.97 10.42 -25.85
CA ALA A 383 -30.95 10.03 -24.45
C ALA A 383 -30.19 11.03 -23.55
N LEU A 384 -29.10 11.62 -24.07
CA LEU A 384 -28.36 12.69 -23.38
C LEU A 384 -29.19 13.96 -23.23
N GLU A 385 -29.97 14.33 -24.25
CA GLU A 385 -30.87 15.49 -24.19
C GLU A 385 -31.93 15.30 -23.09
N LEU A 386 -32.57 14.14 -23.07
CA LEU A 386 -33.56 13.79 -22.05
C LEU A 386 -32.93 13.74 -20.65
N ALA A 387 -31.76 13.13 -20.49
CA ALA A 387 -31.06 13.09 -19.21
C ALA A 387 -30.66 14.49 -18.72
N ARG A 388 -30.26 15.40 -19.62
CA ARG A 388 -29.95 16.79 -19.27
C ARG A 388 -31.20 17.52 -18.76
N GLN A 389 -32.34 17.32 -19.42
CA GLN A 389 -33.62 17.88 -18.96
C GLN A 389 -34.02 17.33 -17.59
N GLU A 390 -33.86 16.03 -17.35
CA GLU A 390 -34.10 15.41 -16.04
C GLU A 390 -33.21 16.02 -14.94
N ILE A 391 -31.91 16.20 -15.21
CA ILE A 391 -30.96 16.82 -14.27
C ILE A 391 -31.37 18.27 -13.94
N LEU A 392 -31.73 19.05 -14.96
CA LEU A 392 -32.12 20.46 -14.79
C LEU A 392 -33.43 20.60 -13.99
N ASP A 393 -34.44 19.79 -14.32
CA ASP A 393 -35.71 19.76 -13.58
C ASP A 393 -35.48 19.37 -12.10
N TRP A 394 -34.62 18.38 -11.84
CA TRP A 394 -34.25 18.01 -10.47
C TRP A 394 -33.52 19.12 -9.74
N SER A 395 -32.54 19.76 -10.39
CA SER A 395 -31.80 20.89 -9.80
C SER A 395 -32.75 22.03 -9.43
N GLU A 396 -33.70 22.36 -10.30
CA GLU A 396 -34.70 23.41 -10.03
C GLU A 396 -35.63 23.04 -8.86
N LYS A 397 -36.10 21.79 -8.81
CA LYS A 397 -36.93 21.29 -7.70
C LYS A 397 -36.16 21.28 -6.38
N ALA A 398 -34.87 20.91 -6.41
CA ALA A 398 -34.02 20.91 -5.23
C ALA A 398 -33.76 22.34 -4.72
N GLU A 399 -33.57 23.31 -5.63
CA GLU A 399 -33.46 24.73 -5.28
C GLU A 399 -34.73 25.28 -4.63
N LYS A 400 -35.91 24.80 -5.04
CA LYS A 400 -37.21 25.12 -4.42
C LYS A 400 -37.46 24.36 -3.12
N GLY A 401 -36.63 23.37 -2.78
CA GLY A 401 -36.82 22.48 -1.62
C GLY A 401 -37.94 21.46 -1.78
N GLU A 402 -38.37 21.18 -3.02
CA GLU A 402 -39.41 20.19 -3.34
C GLU A 402 -38.88 18.75 -3.32
N VAL A 403 -37.58 18.58 -3.62
CA VAL A 403 -36.85 17.29 -3.57
C VAL A 403 -35.55 17.45 -2.81
N GLU A 404 -34.96 16.34 -2.38
CA GLU A 404 -33.67 16.33 -1.69
C GLU A 404 -32.52 16.77 -2.63
N GLY A 405 -31.58 17.50 -2.06
CA GLY A 405 -30.37 17.92 -2.75
C GLY A 405 -29.50 16.73 -3.18
N TRP A 406 -28.97 16.79 -4.39
CA TRP A 406 -28.06 15.79 -4.92
C TRP A 406 -26.61 16.18 -4.64
N CYS A 407 -25.80 15.23 -4.14
CA CYS A 407 -24.35 15.37 -3.97
C CYS A 407 -23.60 14.30 -4.76
N ALA A 408 -22.57 14.71 -5.48
CA ALA A 408 -21.51 13.81 -5.97
C ALA A 408 -20.51 13.51 -4.84
N SER A 409 -19.85 12.35 -4.88
CA SER A 409 -18.86 11.97 -3.88
C SER A 409 -17.47 11.94 -4.53
N LEU A 410 -16.63 12.91 -4.16
CA LEU A 410 -15.22 12.92 -4.51
C LEU A 410 -14.45 12.08 -3.48
N LYS A 411 -13.49 11.29 -3.96
CA LYS A 411 -12.67 10.37 -3.18
C LYS A 411 -11.20 10.70 -3.41
N TRP A 412 -10.43 10.75 -2.33
CA TRP A 412 -8.98 10.76 -2.35
C TRP A 412 -8.49 9.51 -1.66
N ILE A 413 -7.48 8.86 -2.22
CA ILE A 413 -6.71 7.84 -1.54
C ILE A 413 -5.23 8.19 -1.62
N THR A 414 -4.56 8.17 -0.47
CA THR A 414 -3.13 8.41 -0.36
C THR A 414 -2.43 7.16 0.15
N GLY A 415 -1.16 7.00 -0.21
CA GLY A 415 -0.31 5.94 0.30
C GLY A 415 1.14 6.35 0.28
N ARG A 416 1.94 5.75 1.17
CA ARG A 416 3.34 6.09 1.35
C ARG A 416 4.24 4.89 1.10
N LYS A 417 5.26 5.07 0.27
CA LYS A 417 6.32 4.08 0.10
C LYS A 417 7.19 4.03 1.36
N SER A 418 7.43 2.85 1.90
CA SER A 418 8.24 2.73 3.12
C SER A 418 9.69 3.20 2.90
N TRP A 419 10.29 3.82 3.92
CA TRP A 419 11.71 4.21 3.91
C TRP A 419 12.67 3.02 3.79
N HIS A 420 12.19 1.80 4.06
CA HIS A 420 12.97 0.56 4.04
C HIS A 420 12.81 -0.25 2.74
N ALA A 421 12.10 0.28 1.74
CA ALA A 421 11.80 -0.41 0.49
C ALA A 421 13.05 -0.81 -0.33
N SER A 422 14.21 -0.18 -0.10
CA SER A 422 15.47 -0.52 -0.80
C SER A 422 16.07 -1.88 -0.42
N LEU A 423 15.45 -2.65 0.48
CA LEU A 423 16.00 -3.90 1.03
C LEU A 423 15.18 -5.16 0.71
N VAL A 424 14.12 -5.07 -0.09
CA VAL A 424 13.25 -6.21 -0.43
C VAL A 424 13.36 -6.52 -1.93
N PRO A 425 13.85 -7.71 -2.35
CA PRO A 425 13.75 -8.14 -3.73
C PRO A 425 12.29 -8.41 -4.08
N LEU A 426 11.77 -7.76 -5.13
CA LEU A 426 10.45 -8.02 -5.70
C LEU A 426 10.36 -9.52 -6.07
N ARG A 427 9.60 -10.30 -5.30
CA ARG A 427 9.24 -11.67 -5.69
C ARG A 427 8.10 -11.58 -6.70
N GLY A 428 8.35 -12.18 -7.87
CA GLY A 428 7.45 -12.21 -9.00
C GLY A 428 6.04 -12.68 -8.66
N SER A 429 5.11 -12.16 -9.45
CA SER A 429 3.67 -12.36 -9.36
C SER A 429 3.29 -13.82 -9.07
N GLY A 430 2.59 -14.03 -7.95
CA GLY A 430 2.18 -15.35 -7.46
C GLY A 430 0.88 -15.24 -6.68
N ARG A 431 -0.22 -15.49 -7.40
CA ARG A 431 -1.66 -15.48 -7.04
C ARG A 431 -1.98 -15.93 -5.60
N ILE A 432 -2.92 -15.25 -4.95
CA ILE A 432 -3.69 -15.76 -3.81
C ILE A 432 -5.18 -15.55 -4.08
N TYR A 433 -5.95 -16.62 -3.85
CA TYR A 433 -7.39 -16.73 -4.08
C TYR A 433 -8.22 -16.02 -3.00
N SER A 434 -9.30 -15.39 -3.45
CA SER A 434 -10.39 -14.77 -2.69
C SER A 434 -11.19 -15.79 -1.85
N GLY A 435 -11.64 -15.35 -0.68
CA GLY A 435 -12.35 -16.13 0.33
C GLY A 435 -13.41 -15.30 1.09
N MET A 436 -14.38 -14.74 0.36
CA MET A 436 -15.80 -14.54 0.71
C MET A 436 -16.19 -14.26 2.18
N LEU A 437 -16.53 -12.98 2.44
CA LEU A 437 -17.29 -12.45 3.58
C LEU A 437 -18.76 -12.92 3.60
N PRO A 438 -19.39 -13.13 4.77
CA PRO A 438 -20.83 -12.96 4.92
C PRO A 438 -21.21 -11.76 5.81
N ASN A 439 -22.03 -10.90 5.18
CA ASN A 439 -23.05 -9.97 5.63
C ASN A 439 -23.20 -9.53 7.10
N SER A 440 -23.46 -8.22 7.19
CA SER A 440 -23.74 -7.38 8.35
C SER A 440 -25.10 -7.63 9.01
N GLY A 441 -25.12 -7.47 10.34
CA GLY A 441 -26.29 -7.25 11.19
C GLY A 441 -26.05 -6.07 12.15
N PRO A 442 -27.10 -5.45 12.71
CA PRO A 442 -27.12 -4.02 13.05
C PRO A 442 -26.35 -3.66 14.32
N ARG A 443 -25.81 -2.43 14.31
CA ARG A 443 -25.16 -1.76 15.46
C ARG A 443 -26.13 -1.60 16.62
N GLU A 444 -25.84 -2.25 17.74
CA GLU A 444 -26.24 -1.79 19.07
C GLU A 444 -25.08 -0.99 19.70
N THR A 445 -25.41 0.18 20.19
CA THR A 445 -24.53 1.10 20.92
C THR A 445 -24.36 0.66 22.38
N GLU A 446 -23.11 0.62 22.88
CA GLU A 446 -22.64 0.95 24.25
C GLU A 446 -21.38 0.11 24.61
N PRO A 447 -20.60 0.45 25.67
CA PRO A 447 -19.95 1.70 26.02
C PRO A 447 -18.41 1.55 26.04
N ILE A 448 -17.71 2.68 26.18
CA ILE A 448 -16.25 2.81 26.31
C ILE A 448 -15.76 2.04 27.57
N ASP A 449 -14.87 1.05 27.42
CA ASP A 449 -14.09 0.48 28.54
C ASP A 449 -12.62 0.91 28.44
N GLU A 450 -12.22 1.74 29.41
CA GLU A 450 -10.86 2.19 29.66
C GLU A 450 -9.99 1.04 30.18
N LYS A 451 -9.15 0.45 29.32
CA LYS A 451 -7.87 -0.13 29.77
C LYS A 451 -6.76 0.23 28.80
N ALA A 452 -5.93 1.18 29.22
CA ALA A 452 -4.67 1.51 28.60
C ALA A 452 -3.81 0.26 28.45
N GLN A 453 -3.81 -0.32 27.25
CA GLN A 453 -2.83 -1.30 26.81
C GLN A 453 -2.02 -0.63 25.72
N LEU A 454 -0.71 -0.49 25.95
CA LEU A 454 0.24 -0.13 24.92
C LEU A 454 0.46 -1.35 24.01
N GLN A 455 -0.61 -1.81 23.37
CA GLN A 455 -0.54 -2.74 22.24
C GLN A 455 -0.56 -1.86 21.00
N PHE A 456 0.49 -1.94 20.18
CA PHE A 456 0.39 -1.47 18.80
C PHE A 456 -0.83 -2.16 18.18
N PHE A 457 -1.85 -1.38 17.80
CA PHE A 457 -3.09 -1.84 17.16
C PHE A 457 -2.84 -2.32 15.71
N ALA A 458 -1.78 -3.09 15.50
CA ALA A 458 -1.49 -3.78 14.26
C ALA A 458 -2.09 -5.19 14.33
N GLN A 459 -2.86 -5.54 13.30
CA GLN A 459 -3.29 -6.92 13.12
C GLN A 459 -2.04 -7.78 12.85
N PRO A 460 -1.86 -8.91 13.57
CA PRO A 460 -0.74 -9.80 13.31
C PRO A 460 -0.96 -10.51 11.98
N PHE A 461 0.12 -10.87 11.28
CA PHE A 461 0.03 -11.76 10.12
C PHE A 461 -0.68 -13.07 10.52
N HIS A 462 -1.76 -13.43 9.82
CA HIS A 462 -2.50 -14.66 10.13
C HIS A 462 -1.97 -15.82 9.31
N ARG A 463 -0.93 -16.50 9.84
CA ARG A 463 -0.44 -17.74 9.22
C ARG A 463 -1.57 -18.80 9.20
N MET A 464 -1.79 -19.40 8.03
CA MET A 464 -2.74 -20.49 7.87
C MET A 464 -2.37 -21.72 8.72
N PHE A 465 -3.36 -22.50 9.13
CA PHE A 465 -3.20 -23.62 10.04
C PHE A 465 -4.09 -24.80 9.65
N PHE A 466 -3.85 -26.00 10.20
CA PHE A 466 -4.73 -27.15 10.04
C PHE A 466 -5.49 -27.39 11.35
N LEU A 467 -6.77 -27.79 11.29
CA LEU A 467 -7.55 -28.06 12.50
C LEU A 467 -7.17 -29.38 13.18
N ASP A 468 -6.60 -30.32 12.44
CA ASP A 468 -6.08 -31.59 12.98
C ASP A 468 -4.69 -31.45 13.63
N ASN A 469 -4.11 -30.25 13.62
CA ASN A 469 -2.79 -30.02 14.18
C ASN A 469 -2.84 -29.99 15.71
N LEU A 470 -2.41 -31.09 16.33
CA LEU A 470 -2.35 -31.26 17.78
C LEU A 470 -1.53 -30.17 18.49
N SER A 471 -0.50 -29.60 17.85
CA SER A 471 0.36 -28.58 18.46
C SER A 471 -0.33 -27.25 18.76
N ILE A 472 -1.51 -27.00 18.17
CA ILE A 472 -2.31 -25.79 18.33
C ILE A 472 -3.71 -26.04 18.93
N SER A 473 -3.91 -27.24 19.49
CA SER A 473 -5.19 -27.74 20.01
C SER A 473 -5.32 -27.71 21.55
N TYR A 474 -4.37 -27.07 22.25
CA TYR A 474 -4.40 -26.98 23.70
C TYR A 474 -5.55 -26.08 24.21
N PRO A 475 -6.04 -26.28 25.43
CA PRO A 475 -7.10 -25.45 26.00
C PRO A 475 -6.62 -24.03 26.27
N HIS A 476 -7.51 -23.05 26.07
CA HIS A 476 -7.24 -21.66 26.40
C HIS A 476 -7.25 -21.45 27.92
N ALA A 477 -6.15 -20.96 28.48
CA ALA A 477 -6.06 -20.62 29.90
C ALA A 477 -6.75 -19.28 30.21
N GLU A 478 -7.90 -19.33 30.89
CA GLU A 478 -8.64 -18.14 31.34
C GLU A 478 -7.90 -17.35 32.43
N VAL A 479 -7.17 -18.07 33.30
CA VAL A 479 -6.36 -17.48 34.37
C VAL A 479 -4.89 -17.73 34.08
N GLU A 480 -4.17 -16.67 33.78
CA GLU A 480 -2.72 -16.71 33.56
C GLU A 480 -1.98 -16.76 34.89
N ARG A 481 -0.98 -17.64 35.00
CA ARG A 481 -0.12 -17.73 36.21
C ARG A 481 0.64 -16.43 36.46
N VAL A 482 1.12 -15.81 35.39
CA VAL A 482 1.69 -14.46 35.40
C VAL A 482 0.95 -13.65 34.36
N SER A 483 0.00 -12.83 34.82
CA SER A 483 -0.71 -11.88 33.97
C SER A 483 0.18 -10.71 33.58
N VAL A 484 -0.23 -9.96 32.56
CA VAL A 484 0.46 -8.74 32.08
C VAL A 484 0.74 -7.74 33.21
N LEU A 485 -0.20 -7.56 34.15
CA LEU A 485 -0.01 -6.69 35.31
C LEU A 485 1.15 -7.17 36.18
N TRP A 486 1.17 -8.47 36.52
CA TRP A 486 2.22 -9.06 37.34
C TRP A 486 3.58 -9.07 36.63
N LEU A 487 3.60 -9.22 35.31
CA LEU A 487 4.81 -9.05 34.51
C LEU A 487 5.43 -7.65 34.72
N PHE A 488 4.63 -6.58 34.59
CA PHE A 488 5.11 -5.21 34.80
C PHE A 488 5.58 -4.97 36.24
N ILE A 489 4.96 -5.62 37.22
CA ILE A 489 5.39 -5.54 38.62
C ILE A 489 6.73 -6.25 38.83
N TYR A 490 6.84 -7.52 38.44
CA TYR A 490 8.03 -8.36 38.71
C TYR A 490 9.24 -7.96 37.87
N ALA A 491 9.06 -7.66 36.59
CA ALA A 491 10.15 -7.34 35.66
C ALA A 491 10.36 -5.84 35.44
N GLY A 492 9.37 -5.01 35.78
CA GLY A 492 9.43 -3.54 35.66
C GLY A 492 9.66 -2.85 37.00
N ALA A 493 8.63 -2.85 37.84
CA ALA A 493 8.61 -2.08 39.08
C ALA A 493 9.64 -2.56 40.12
N LEU A 494 9.81 -3.88 40.28
CA LEU A 494 10.74 -4.44 41.26
C LEU A 494 12.22 -4.11 40.93
N PRO A 495 12.71 -4.27 39.68
CA PRO A 495 14.03 -3.77 39.30
C PRO A 495 14.19 -2.26 39.47
N LEU A 496 13.21 -1.47 39.03
CA LEU A 496 13.25 -0.02 39.16
C LEU A 496 13.37 0.44 40.62
N THR A 497 12.53 -0.11 41.49
CA THR A 497 12.57 0.19 42.93
C THR A 497 13.89 -0.23 43.55
N THR A 498 14.45 -1.39 43.16
CA THR A 498 15.76 -1.84 43.60
C THR A 498 16.87 -0.85 43.21
N LEU A 499 16.87 -0.36 41.96
CA LEU A 499 17.85 0.61 41.47
C LEU A 499 17.69 1.99 42.13
N ILE A 500 16.45 2.45 42.34
CA ILE A 500 16.18 3.71 43.04
C ILE A 500 16.63 3.62 44.50
N LEU A 501 16.28 2.54 45.21
CA LEU A 501 16.70 2.33 46.60
C LEU A 501 18.23 2.26 46.70
N TRP A 502 18.90 1.57 45.78
CA TRP A 502 20.36 1.59 45.70
C TRP A 502 20.92 3.01 45.54
N ALA A 503 20.36 3.81 44.62
CA ALA A 503 20.82 5.18 44.38
C ALA A 503 20.61 6.08 45.61
N LEU A 504 19.50 5.91 46.33
CA LEU A 504 19.19 6.67 47.55
C LEU A 504 20.06 6.25 48.74
N LEU A 505 20.31 4.95 48.91
CA LEU A 505 21.03 4.39 50.06
C LEU A 505 22.55 4.52 49.91
N LEU A 506 23.10 4.20 48.74
CA LEU A 506 24.54 4.19 48.51
C LEU A 506 25.07 5.50 47.93
N ARG A 507 24.19 6.44 47.57
CA ARG A 507 24.51 7.79 47.05
C ARG A 507 25.69 7.80 46.06
N PRO A 508 25.60 7.04 44.95
CA PRO A 508 26.63 7.05 43.92
C PRO A 508 26.71 8.42 43.22
N SER A 509 27.70 8.60 42.34
CA SER A 509 27.78 9.83 41.54
C SER A 509 26.50 10.02 40.70
N PRO A 510 26.04 11.27 40.47
CA PRO A 510 24.83 11.54 39.68
C PRO A 510 24.86 10.91 38.28
N HIS A 511 26.04 10.94 37.64
CA HIS A 511 26.28 10.27 36.36
C HIS A 511 26.02 8.77 36.45
N LYS A 512 26.56 8.10 37.48
CA LYS A 512 26.40 6.65 37.65
C LYS A 512 24.94 6.26 37.91
N ALA A 513 24.22 7.02 38.74
CA ALA A 513 22.80 6.80 38.97
C ALA A 513 21.97 6.97 37.68
N HIS A 514 22.20 8.07 36.96
CA HIS A 514 21.49 8.38 35.72
C HIS A 514 21.69 7.32 34.65
N VAL A 515 22.96 6.96 34.36
CA VAL A 515 23.30 5.98 33.34
C VAL A 515 22.73 4.59 33.66
N THR A 516 22.68 4.21 34.94
CA THR A 516 22.09 2.93 35.37
C THR A 516 20.58 2.88 35.12
N LEU A 517 19.85 3.93 35.53
CA LEU A 517 18.40 4.01 35.33
C LEU A 517 18.03 4.13 33.85
N LEU A 518 18.80 4.94 33.11
CA LEU A 518 18.62 5.11 31.67
C LEU A 518 18.88 3.81 30.92
N GLY A 519 19.98 3.11 31.23
CA GLY A 519 20.31 1.84 30.59
C GLY A 519 19.24 0.77 30.84
N TRP A 520 18.71 0.69 32.06
CA TRP A 520 17.60 -0.20 32.37
C TRP A 520 16.34 0.16 31.56
N LEU A 521 15.96 1.44 31.54
CA LEU A 521 14.78 1.91 30.79
C LEU A 521 14.91 1.64 29.29
N VAL A 522 16.06 1.93 28.70
CA VAL A 522 16.35 1.68 27.29
C VAL A 522 16.27 0.20 26.97
N SER A 523 16.82 -0.68 27.82
CA SER A 523 16.75 -2.12 27.63
C SER A 523 15.29 -2.62 27.56
N MET A 524 14.42 -2.08 28.42
CA MET A 524 12.99 -2.44 28.45
C MET A 524 12.23 -1.95 27.22
N LEU A 525 12.36 -0.65 26.90
CA LEU A 525 11.64 -0.05 25.78
C LEU A 525 12.08 -0.64 24.43
N LEU A 526 13.39 -0.85 24.25
CA LEU A 526 13.93 -1.44 23.03
C LEU A 526 13.46 -2.90 22.87
N THR A 527 13.41 -3.67 23.96
CA THR A 527 12.94 -5.06 23.90
C THR A 527 11.45 -5.15 23.59
N LEU A 528 10.61 -4.29 24.21
CA LEU A 528 9.18 -4.21 23.90
C LEU A 528 8.98 -3.94 22.40
N PHE A 529 9.64 -2.90 21.89
CA PHE A 529 9.54 -2.51 20.49
C PHE A 529 9.93 -3.66 19.55
N ILE A 530 11.12 -4.25 19.75
CA ILE A 530 11.59 -5.34 18.86
C ILE A 530 10.68 -6.56 18.96
N THR A 531 10.23 -6.92 20.16
CA THR A 531 9.36 -8.08 20.36
C THR A 531 8.04 -7.87 19.64
N ASP A 532 7.38 -6.73 19.81
CA ASP A 532 6.05 -6.49 19.22
C ASP A 532 6.11 -6.43 17.68
N VAL A 533 7.18 -5.85 17.12
CA VAL A 533 7.42 -5.87 15.67
C VAL A 533 7.55 -7.29 15.15
N ILE A 534 8.43 -8.11 15.75
CA ILE A 534 8.63 -9.50 15.30
C ILE A 534 7.35 -10.31 15.49
N LYS A 535 6.64 -10.08 16.60
CA LYS A 535 5.42 -10.83 16.95
C LYS A 535 4.28 -10.61 15.97
N ASN A 536 4.08 -9.37 15.53
CA ASN A 536 3.07 -9.05 14.53
C ASN A 536 3.52 -9.45 13.11
N ALA A 537 4.82 -9.36 12.80
CA ALA A 537 5.35 -9.76 11.50
C ALA A 537 5.37 -11.27 11.26
N VAL A 538 5.71 -12.07 12.28
CA VAL A 538 5.84 -13.53 12.14
C VAL A 538 4.49 -14.23 12.19
N GLY A 539 3.56 -13.76 13.02
CA GLY A 539 2.20 -14.29 12.98
C GLY A 539 2.07 -15.77 13.36
N ARG A 540 2.97 -16.29 14.21
CA ARG A 540 2.98 -17.72 14.55
C ARG A 540 1.75 -18.09 15.40
N PRO A 541 0.97 -19.11 15.02
CA PRO A 541 -0.12 -19.68 15.82
C PRO A 541 0.35 -20.06 17.23
N ARG A 542 -0.45 -19.72 18.24
CA ARG A 542 -0.26 -20.18 19.62
C ARG A 542 -0.68 -21.65 19.78
N PRO A 543 -0.15 -22.36 20.79
CA PRO A 543 -0.60 -23.71 21.08
C PRO A 543 -2.08 -23.81 21.48
N ASP A 544 -2.70 -22.71 21.92
CA ASP A 544 -4.13 -22.61 22.26
C ASP A 544 -4.99 -21.97 21.15
N LEU A 545 -4.49 -21.91 19.90
CA LEU A 545 -5.18 -21.22 18.80
C LEU A 545 -6.57 -21.81 18.51
N ILE A 546 -6.73 -23.13 18.43
CA ILE A 546 -8.03 -23.73 18.07
C ILE A 546 -9.09 -23.41 19.14
N ALA A 547 -8.71 -23.40 20.42
CA ALA A 547 -9.60 -23.05 21.52
C ALA A 547 -10.06 -21.58 21.47
N ARG A 548 -9.19 -20.68 20.99
CA ARG A 548 -9.53 -19.26 20.75
C ARG A 548 -10.33 -19.05 19.48
N CYS A 549 -10.00 -19.80 18.43
CA CYS A 549 -10.59 -19.70 17.11
C CYS A 549 -12.07 -20.10 17.12
N LYS A 550 -12.41 -21.19 17.83
CA LYS A 550 -13.75 -21.80 17.80
C LYS A 550 -14.18 -22.02 16.34
N PRO A 551 -13.56 -22.96 15.62
CA PRO A 551 -13.81 -23.13 14.18
C PRO A 551 -15.28 -23.47 13.89
N ALA A 552 -15.79 -22.97 12.76
CA ALA A 552 -17.15 -23.17 12.33
C ALA A 552 -17.50 -24.66 12.16
N PRO A 553 -18.75 -25.09 12.48
CA PRO A 553 -19.16 -26.47 12.29
C PRO A 553 -19.03 -26.90 10.82
N GLY A 554 -18.33 -28.01 10.56
CA GLY A 554 -18.16 -28.57 9.22
C GLY A 554 -16.88 -28.13 8.49
N THR A 555 -16.01 -27.33 9.11
CA THR A 555 -14.71 -26.97 8.52
C THR A 555 -13.82 -28.21 8.33
N PRO A 556 -13.24 -28.42 7.13
CA PRO A 556 -12.40 -29.58 6.85
C PRO A 556 -11.12 -29.60 7.70
N ALA A 557 -10.84 -30.75 8.34
CA ALA A 557 -9.77 -30.84 9.32
C ALA A 557 -8.36 -30.99 8.73
N HIS A 558 -8.24 -31.66 7.58
CA HIS A 558 -6.98 -32.02 6.93
C HIS A 558 -6.59 -31.06 5.79
N THR A 559 -7.14 -29.86 5.77
CA THR A 559 -6.83 -28.83 4.78
C THR A 559 -6.33 -27.58 5.47
N LEU A 560 -5.46 -26.84 4.79
CA LEU A 560 -4.92 -25.59 5.29
C LEU A 560 -6.04 -24.54 5.29
N VAL A 561 -6.39 -24.00 6.46
CA VAL A 561 -7.47 -23.03 6.63
C VAL A 561 -6.93 -21.67 7.09
N THR A 562 -7.62 -20.60 6.67
CA THR A 562 -7.39 -19.23 7.09
C THR A 562 -8.07 -18.96 8.43
N TRP A 563 -7.82 -17.79 9.03
CA TRP A 563 -8.44 -17.38 10.29
C TRP A 563 -9.96 -17.13 10.17
N GLU A 564 -10.51 -17.02 8.97
CA GLU A 564 -11.93 -16.76 8.69
C GLU A 564 -12.85 -17.90 9.15
N VAL A 565 -12.30 -19.11 9.34
CA VAL A 565 -13.06 -20.24 9.88
C VAL A 565 -13.41 -20.06 11.36
N CYS A 566 -12.78 -19.10 12.05
CA CYS A 566 -12.95 -18.86 13.46
C CYS A 566 -14.25 -18.09 13.76
N THR A 567 -15.08 -18.58 14.69
CA THR A 567 -16.34 -17.92 15.09
C THR A 567 -16.20 -17.04 16.32
N GLU A 568 -14.99 -16.82 16.84
CA GLU A 568 -14.77 -15.97 18.01
C GLU A 568 -15.05 -14.49 17.70
N THR A 569 -15.99 -13.91 18.43
CA THR A 569 -16.43 -12.51 18.25
C THR A 569 -15.47 -11.51 18.88
N ASN A 570 -14.69 -11.94 19.88
CA ASN A 570 -13.72 -11.06 20.51
C ASN A 570 -12.43 -11.00 19.67
N HIS A 571 -12.31 -9.97 18.84
CA HIS A 571 -11.15 -9.70 18.00
C HIS A 571 -9.82 -9.69 18.79
N HIS A 572 -9.80 -9.20 20.03
CA HIS A 572 -8.57 -9.17 20.83
C HIS A 572 -8.09 -10.59 21.17
N VAL A 573 -9.01 -11.45 21.61
CA VAL A 573 -8.74 -12.85 21.95
C VAL A 573 -8.30 -13.64 20.71
N LEU A 574 -8.98 -13.40 19.58
CA LEU A 574 -8.72 -14.05 18.30
C LEU A 574 -7.35 -13.65 17.74
N HIS A 575 -7.08 -12.35 17.57
CA HIS A 575 -5.80 -11.87 17.05
C HIS A 575 -4.62 -12.21 17.98
N ASP A 576 -4.81 -12.26 19.30
CA ASP A 576 -3.76 -12.74 20.20
C ASP A 576 -3.35 -14.19 19.89
N GLY A 577 -4.21 -14.99 19.27
CA GLY A 577 -3.92 -16.36 18.82
C GLY A 577 -2.77 -16.49 17.81
N TRP A 578 -2.46 -15.46 17.02
CA TRP A 578 -1.33 -15.46 16.07
C TRP A 578 -0.08 -14.75 16.60
N ARG A 579 -0.09 -14.35 17.87
CA ARG A 579 1.02 -13.68 18.52
C ARG A 579 1.77 -14.67 19.41
N SER A 580 2.28 -15.78 18.87
CA SER A 580 3.09 -16.73 19.65
C SER A 580 4.59 -16.42 19.64
N PHE A 581 5.18 -16.07 18.50
CA PHE A 581 6.64 -15.93 18.37
C PHE A 581 7.09 -14.49 18.18
N PRO A 582 8.08 -13.97 18.93
CA PRO A 582 8.63 -14.50 20.18
C PRO A 582 7.69 -14.20 21.37
N SER A 583 7.94 -14.85 22.51
CA SER A 583 7.15 -14.61 23.73
C SER A 583 7.50 -13.27 24.37
N GLY A 584 6.53 -12.35 24.42
CA GLY A 584 6.71 -11.02 25.03
C GLY A 584 6.90 -11.04 26.55
N HIS A 585 6.28 -11.99 27.28
CA HIS A 585 6.55 -12.15 28.72
C HIS A 585 8.00 -12.60 28.96
N SER A 586 8.51 -13.48 28.09
CA SER A 586 9.89 -13.95 28.16
C SER A 586 10.88 -12.83 27.82
N SER A 587 10.72 -12.15 26.69
CA SER A 587 11.65 -11.08 26.31
C SER A 587 11.64 -9.90 27.29
N PHE A 588 10.47 -9.45 27.72
CA PHE A 588 10.35 -8.36 28.68
C PHE A 588 10.98 -8.70 30.05
N SER A 589 10.75 -9.92 30.55
CA SER A 589 11.33 -10.35 31.83
C SER A 589 12.85 -10.45 31.78
N PHE A 590 13.40 -11.03 30.70
CA PHE A 590 14.85 -11.12 30.49
C PHE A 590 15.51 -9.76 30.20
N ALA A 591 14.78 -8.78 29.66
CA ALA A 591 15.29 -7.42 29.54
C ALA A 591 15.45 -6.75 30.91
N GLY A 592 14.38 -6.73 31.72
CA GLY A 592 14.36 -5.99 32.98
C GLY A 592 15.18 -6.65 34.08
N LEU A 593 14.92 -7.94 34.33
CA LEU A 593 15.64 -8.72 35.33
C LEU A 593 17.03 -9.14 34.84
N GLY A 594 17.22 -9.34 33.53
CA GLY A 594 18.55 -9.61 32.97
C GLY A 594 19.46 -8.39 33.06
N TYR A 595 18.97 -7.18 32.79
CA TYR A 595 19.76 -5.96 33.03
C TYR A 595 20.13 -5.83 34.51
N LEU A 596 19.17 -6.06 35.43
CA LEU A 596 19.43 -6.06 36.87
C LEU A 596 20.50 -7.10 37.26
N SER A 597 20.42 -8.32 36.72
CA SER A 597 21.40 -9.39 36.94
C SER A 597 22.80 -8.99 36.49
N LEU A 598 22.94 -8.46 35.27
CA LEU A 598 24.22 -7.97 34.73
C LEU A 598 24.78 -6.83 35.58
N TRP A 599 23.91 -5.91 36.01
CA TRP A 599 24.30 -4.80 36.88
C TRP A 599 24.78 -5.30 38.25
N ILE A 600 24.05 -6.20 38.92
CA ILE A 600 24.47 -6.82 40.20
C ILE A 600 25.80 -7.54 40.02
N ALA A 601 25.98 -8.30 38.92
CA ALA A 601 27.21 -9.02 38.62
C ALA A 601 28.42 -8.07 38.50
N GLY A 602 28.22 -6.91 37.87
CA GLY A 602 29.21 -5.84 37.80
C GLY A 602 29.54 -5.24 39.16
N GLN A 603 28.52 -4.86 39.96
CA GLN A 603 28.72 -4.27 41.29
C GLN A 603 29.42 -5.24 42.26
N CYS A 604 29.06 -6.53 42.20
CA CYS A 604 29.62 -7.57 43.07
C CYS A 604 30.96 -8.14 42.57
N HIS A 605 31.40 -7.76 41.37
CA HIS A 605 32.61 -8.25 40.71
C HIS A 605 32.67 -9.78 40.59
N VAL A 606 31.57 -10.39 40.15
CA VAL A 606 31.36 -11.85 40.13
C VAL A 606 32.42 -12.61 39.33
N TYR A 607 32.99 -12.00 38.29
CA TYR A 607 33.96 -12.66 37.40
C TYR A 607 35.42 -12.52 37.85
N ARG A 608 35.69 -12.01 39.06
CA ARG A 608 37.06 -11.98 39.60
C ARG A 608 37.48 -13.35 40.11
N PRO A 609 38.77 -13.72 39.96
CA PRO A 609 39.29 -14.94 40.56
C PRO A 609 39.06 -14.89 42.08
N ARG A 610 38.34 -15.90 42.63
CA ARG A 610 37.89 -16.03 44.04
C ARG A 610 36.61 -15.30 44.45
N ALA A 611 35.68 -15.03 43.54
CA ALA A 611 34.33 -14.61 43.95
C ALA A 611 33.64 -15.69 44.79
N ASP A 612 32.97 -15.30 45.87
CA ASP A 612 32.18 -16.18 46.73
C ASP A 612 30.86 -16.58 46.07
N LEU A 613 30.42 -17.81 46.35
CA LEU A 613 29.19 -18.38 45.80
C LEU A 613 27.96 -17.48 46.06
N ALA A 614 27.90 -16.81 47.22
CA ALA A 614 26.78 -15.94 47.56
C ALA A 614 26.60 -14.79 46.55
N ARG A 615 27.68 -14.15 46.10
CA ARG A 615 27.62 -13.09 45.07
C ARG A 615 27.14 -13.60 43.73
N VAL A 616 27.55 -14.81 43.35
CA VAL A 616 27.09 -15.47 42.13
C VAL A 616 25.58 -15.73 42.22
N LEU A 617 25.10 -16.29 43.33
CA LEU A 617 23.68 -16.59 43.53
C LEU A 617 22.82 -15.33 43.54
N VAL A 618 23.27 -14.24 44.19
CA VAL A 618 22.57 -12.95 44.19
C VAL A 618 22.49 -12.35 42.78
N ALA A 619 23.55 -12.48 41.98
CA ALA A 619 23.54 -12.04 40.58
C ALA A 619 22.63 -12.91 39.69
N LEU A 620 22.49 -14.21 39.95
CA LEU A 620 21.64 -15.12 39.18
C LEU A 620 20.16 -15.09 39.59
N ALA A 621 19.83 -14.65 40.80
CA ALA A 621 18.45 -14.66 41.30
C ALA A 621 17.44 -13.92 40.40
N PRO A 622 17.74 -12.72 39.83
CA PRO A 622 16.85 -12.08 38.86
C PRO A 622 16.63 -12.91 37.59
N LEU A 623 17.66 -13.58 37.08
CA LEU A 623 17.53 -14.46 35.90
C LEU A 623 16.68 -15.69 36.19
N LEU A 624 16.76 -16.24 37.40
CA LEU A 624 15.86 -17.30 37.84
C LEU A 624 14.41 -16.81 37.86
N GLY A 625 14.16 -15.59 38.36
CA GLY A 625 12.85 -14.96 38.31
C GLY A 625 12.33 -14.78 36.88
N ALA A 626 13.17 -14.33 35.96
CA ALA A 626 12.83 -14.21 34.54
C ALA A 626 12.52 -15.57 33.91
N ALA A 627 13.31 -16.60 34.23
CA ALA A 627 13.09 -17.96 33.76
C ALA A 627 11.76 -18.54 34.27
N LEU A 628 11.37 -18.29 35.53
CA LEU A 628 10.08 -18.73 36.07
C LEU A 628 8.89 -18.04 35.38
N ILE A 629 9.00 -16.74 35.09
CA ILE A 629 7.99 -16.01 34.29
C ILE A 629 7.90 -16.61 32.87
N ALA A 630 9.04 -16.90 32.25
CA ALA A 630 9.12 -17.51 30.94
C ALA A 630 8.49 -18.92 30.91
N ILE A 631 8.79 -19.77 31.89
CA ILE A 631 8.22 -21.12 32.04
C ILE A 631 6.71 -21.08 32.23
N SER A 632 6.19 -20.12 32.99
CA SER A 632 4.75 -19.96 33.22
C SER A 632 3.95 -19.85 31.90
N ARG A 633 4.59 -19.36 30.82
CA ARG A 633 3.95 -19.28 29.51
C ARG A 633 3.76 -20.60 28.79
N CYS A 634 4.68 -21.54 29.01
CA CYS A 634 4.54 -22.91 28.53
C CYS A 634 3.48 -23.65 29.37
N GLU A 635 3.45 -23.42 30.68
CA GLU A 635 2.47 -24.04 31.59
C GLU A 635 1.03 -23.56 31.34
N ASP A 636 0.87 -22.35 30.80
CA ASP A 636 -0.42 -21.78 30.38
C ASP A 636 -0.78 -22.15 28.92
N TYR A 637 -0.02 -23.03 28.26
CA TYR A 637 -0.20 -23.44 26.86
C TYR A 637 -0.26 -22.30 25.84
N ARG A 638 0.34 -21.15 26.17
CA ARG A 638 0.30 -19.96 25.30
C ARG A 638 1.47 -19.85 24.35
N HIS A 639 2.55 -20.56 24.63
CA HIS A 639 3.80 -20.48 23.91
C HIS A 639 4.48 -21.85 23.89
N ASP A 640 5.13 -22.14 22.78
CA ASP A 640 6.06 -23.27 22.65
C ASP A 640 7.41 -22.89 23.29
N VAL A 641 8.21 -23.90 23.64
CA VAL A 641 9.57 -23.75 24.19
C VAL A 641 10.44 -22.88 23.29
N TRP A 642 10.28 -22.97 21.98
CA TRP A 642 11.01 -22.12 21.03
C TRP A 642 10.65 -20.63 21.16
N ASP A 643 9.37 -20.32 21.33
CA ASP A 643 8.89 -18.93 21.47
C ASP A 643 9.45 -18.28 22.72
N VAL A 644 9.47 -19.05 23.81
CA VAL A 644 9.98 -18.62 25.10
C VAL A 644 11.50 -18.49 25.07
N SER A 645 12.22 -19.46 24.49
CA SER A 645 13.68 -19.47 24.41
C SER A 645 14.22 -18.30 23.57
N VAL A 646 13.64 -18.07 22.39
CA VAL A 646 14.04 -16.93 21.54
C VAL A 646 13.67 -15.61 22.20
N GLY A 647 12.51 -15.53 22.85
CA GLY A 647 12.16 -14.37 23.67
C GLY A 647 13.20 -14.08 24.76
N SER A 648 13.64 -15.10 25.50
CA SER A 648 14.66 -14.96 26.56
C SER A 648 15.99 -14.49 25.99
N LEU A 649 16.44 -15.09 24.88
CA LEU A 649 17.69 -14.72 24.20
C LEU A 649 17.64 -13.28 23.68
N LEU A 650 16.52 -12.87 23.10
CA LEU A 650 16.32 -11.50 22.63
C LEU A 650 16.41 -10.50 23.79
N GLY A 651 15.64 -10.73 24.86
CA GLY A 651 15.64 -9.85 26.03
C GLY A 651 17.00 -9.76 26.71
N LEU A 652 17.67 -10.90 26.90
CA LEU A 652 19.01 -10.96 27.49
C LEU A 652 20.07 -10.32 26.58
N GLY A 653 19.96 -10.51 25.27
CA GLY A 653 20.83 -9.91 24.27
C GLY A 653 20.73 -8.39 24.27
N VAL A 654 19.51 -7.85 24.30
CA VAL A 654 19.28 -6.40 24.43
C VAL A 654 19.81 -5.89 25.76
N ALA A 655 19.50 -6.54 26.88
CA ALA A 655 20.03 -6.18 28.19
C ALA A 655 21.56 -6.17 28.22
N HIS A 656 22.20 -7.17 27.61
CA HIS A 656 23.65 -7.25 27.48
C HIS A 656 24.22 -6.12 26.64
N ALA A 657 23.65 -5.86 25.46
CA ALA A 657 24.09 -4.79 24.57
C ALA A 657 23.95 -3.42 25.24
N THR A 658 22.82 -3.15 25.91
CA THR A 658 22.59 -1.91 26.65
C THR A 658 23.51 -1.80 27.86
N TYR A 659 23.76 -2.88 28.60
CA TYR A 659 24.75 -2.88 29.67
C TYR A 659 26.15 -2.55 29.14
N ARG A 660 26.60 -3.22 28.08
CA ARG A 660 27.92 -3.01 27.46
C ARG A 660 28.09 -1.63 26.83
N ARG A 661 27.00 -0.99 26.40
CA ARG A 661 27.01 0.40 25.92
C ARG A 661 27.45 1.38 27.01
N TYR A 662 27.08 1.11 28.26
CA TYR A 662 27.29 2.03 29.38
C TYR A 662 28.37 1.57 30.37
N TYR A 663 28.63 0.27 30.45
CA TYR A 663 29.57 -0.35 31.38
C TYR A 663 30.63 -1.20 30.66
N PRO A 664 31.87 -1.27 31.21
CA PRO A 664 32.88 -2.22 30.79
C PRO A 664 32.43 -3.68 30.91
N GLY A 665 33.11 -4.59 30.21
CA GLY A 665 32.80 -6.02 30.27
C GLY A 665 32.92 -6.55 31.69
N LEU A 666 32.14 -7.56 32.06
CA LEU A 666 32.05 -8.04 33.45
C LEU A 666 33.37 -8.58 34.02
N GLY A 667 34.29 -9.03 33.17
CA GLY A 667 35.65 -9.43 33.55
C GLY A 667 36.64 -8.26 33.72
N SER A 668 36.26 -7.04 33.35
CA SER A 668 37.10 -5.85 33.49
C SER A 668 37.25 -5.46 34.95
N ARG A 669 38.40 -4.86 35.30
CA ARG A 669 38.64 -4.32 36.65
C ARG A 669 37.63 -3.23 37.04
N GLY A 670 37.11 -2.49 36.06
CA GLY A 670 36.17 -1.39 36.23
C GLY A 670 34.70 -1.73 35.91
N CYS A 671 34.29 -2.99 35.95
CA CYS A 671 32.92 -3.39 35.57
C CYS A 671 31.80 -2.80 36.44
N ALA A 672 32.12 -2.32 37.66
CA ALA A 672 31.16 -1.64 38.52
C ALA A 672 30.94 -0.15 38.16
N GLU A 673 31.83 0.44 37.36
CA GLU A 673 31.80 1.87 37.00
C GLU A 673 31.43 2.08 35.53
N PRO A 674 30.50 3.00 35.22
CA PRO A 674 30.14 3.29 33.84
C PRO A 674 31.25 4.09 33.14
N TYR A 675 31.22 4.09 31.81
CA TYR A 675 32.09 4.95 31.02
C TYR A 675 31.86 6.43 31.37
N LYS A 676 32.93 7.23 31.27
CA LYS A 676 32.86 8.68 31.50
C LYS A 676 31.99 9.35 30.44
N ASN A 677 31.38 10.47 30.78
CA ASN A 677 30.62 11.26 29.82
C ASN A 677 31.60 11.83 28.76
N PRO A 678 31.36 11.64 27.45
CA PRO A 678 32.17 12.26 26.40
C PRO A 678 32.32 13.78 26.54
N ALA A 679 31.32 14.46 27.12
CA ALA A 679 31.38 15.90 27.40
C ALA A 679 32.47 16.26 28.42
N ASP A 680 32.82 15.35 29.33
CA ASP A 680 33.88 15.56 30.33
C ASP A 680 35.29 15.29 29.75
N GLU A 681 35.39 14.64 28.59
CA GLU A 681 36.66 14.42 27.87
C GLU A 681 37.05 15.62 26.98
N GLY A 682 36.11 16.53 26.72
CA GLY A 682 36.27 17.72 25.85
C GLY A 682 37.18 18.84 26.36
N GLY A 683 37.93 18.63 27.45
CA GLY A 683 38.97 19.56 27.93
C GLY A 683 40.26 19.56 27.09
N LYS A 684 40.36 18.72 26.05
CA LYS A 684 41.41 18.79 25.03
C LYS A 684 40.74 19.02 23.67
N GLY A 685 41.03 20.18 23.09
CA GLY A 685 40.34 20.74 21.93
C GLY A 685 40.21 19.80 20.74
N TRP A 686 39.19 20.10 19.91
CA TRP A 686 38.90 19.45 18.63
C TRP A 686 40.19 19.16 17.85
N LYS A 687 40.57 17.88 17.79
CA LYS A 687 41.36 17.38 16.67
C LYS A 687 40.38 17.06 15.55
N ARG A 688 40.54 17.80 14.46
CA ARG A 688 39.98 17.52 13.13
C ARG A 688 40.29 16.06 12.80
N VAL A 689 39.26 15.26 12.54
CA VAL A 689 39.39 13.90 12.04
C VAL A 689 39.92 14.01 10.61
N GLU A 690 41.13 13.51 10.38
CA GLU A 690 41.64 13.23 9.03
C GLU A 690 40.98 11.96 8.51
N ASP A 691 40.77 11.95 7.20
CA ASP A 691 39.94 11.04 6.43
C ASP A 691 40.30 9.55 6.65
N GLU A 692 39.29 8.74 6.95
CA GLU A 692 39.41 7.31 7.25
C GLU A 692 39.41 6.45 5.96
N GLU A 693 40.11 6.90 4.91
CA GLU A 693 40.22 6.19 3.61
C GLU A 693 41.62 5.63 3.29
N VAL A 694 42.55 5.57 4.26
CA VAL A 694 43.91 5.00 4.04
C VAL A 694 44.19 3.72 4.86
N ALA A 695 43.22 3.18 5.61
CA ALA A 695 43.41 1.96 6.42
C ALA A 695 42.79 0.67 5.84
N ARG A 696 42.40 0.67 4.55
CA ARG A 696 41.99 -0.54 3.83
C ARG A 696 42.82 -0.70 2.55
N GLY A 697 44.09 -1.02 2.74
CA GLY A 697 44.99 -1.42 1.69
C GLY A 697 45.97 -2.44 2.24
N VAL A 698 46.09 -3.56 1.52
CA VAL A 698 46.93 -4.73 1.75
C VAL A 698 46.27 -5.81 2.62
N GLY A 699 45.73 -6.80 1.91
CA GLY A 699 45.12 -7.99 2.49
C GLY A 699 46.14 -9.05 2.91
N GLU A 700 45.68 -9.90 3.83
CA GLU A 700 46.15 -11.26 4.00
C GLU A 700 44.93 -12.16 3.84
N PHE A 701 44.86 -12.79 2.67
CA PHE A 701 44.12 -14.03 2.46
C PHE A 701 45.12 -15.16 2.68
N GLU A 702 44.77 -16.13 3.51
CA GLU A 702 45.49 -17.37 3.69
C GLU A 702 45.67 -18.11 2.35
N LEU A 703 46.87 -18.63 2.11
CA LEU A 703 47.08 -19.83 1.30
C LEU A 703 48.08 -20.72 2.03
N GLU A 704 47.60 -21.89 2.43
CA GLU A 704 48.39 -23.04 2.84
C GLU A 704 49.26 -23.50 1.66
N GLU A 705 50.57 -23.66 1.87
CA GLU A 705 51.34 -24.60 1.07
C GLU A 705 52.45 -25.25 1.89
N PHE A 706 52.38 -26.58 1.94
CA PHE A 706 53.37 -27.52 2.45
C PHE A 706 54.67 -27.41 1.63
N SER A 707 55.84 -27.31 2.27
CA SER A 707 57.03 -28.14 1.96
C SER A 707 58.25 -27.73 2.79
N GLU A 708 59.11 -28.73 2.94
CA GLU A 708 60.28 -28.85 3.80
C GLU A 708 61.46 -27.96 3.34
N GLU A 709 62.28 -27.53 4.30
CA GLU A 709 63.74 -27.79 4.40
C GLU A 709 64.53 -26.62 5.01
N GLU A 710 65.27 -27.01 6.05
CA GLU A 710 66.61 -26.60 6.50
C GLU A 710 67.10 -25.14 6.60
N ASP A 711 67.84 -24.97 7.69
CA ASP A 711 68.95 -24.03 7.92
C ASP A 711 68.56 -22.57 8.24
N GLY A 712 69.03 -21.89 9.29
CA GLY A 712 70.07 -22.20 10.26
C GLY A 712 70.35 -20.90 11.04
N GLY A 713 70.45 -21.01 12.36
CA GLY A 713 71.42 -20.25 13.17
C GLY A 713 71.27 -18.72 13.39
N ARG A 714 71.34 -18.38 14.69
CA ARG A 714 71.77 -17.10 15.32
C ARG A 714 70.82 -15.91 15.14
N GLY A 715 70.50 -15.12 16.17
CA GLY A 715 71.07 -15.00 17.50
C GLY A 715 71.00 -13.53 17.92
N ARG A 716 70.40 -13.27 19.09
CA ARG A 716 70.61 -12.11 20.00
C ARG A 716 70.96 -10.76 19.36
N ARG A 717 70.07 -9.78 19.53
CA ARG A 717 70.18 -8.77 20.61
C ARG A 717 68.86 -8.07 20.84
#